data_AF-A0A1V2L2I0-F1
#
_entry.id   AF-A0A1V2L2I0-F1
#
_cell.length_a   1.000
_cell.length_b   1.000
_cell.length_c   1.000
_cell.angle_alpha   90.00
_cell.angle_beta   90.00
_cell.angle_gamma   90.00
#
_symmetry.space_group_name_H-M   'P 1'
#
loop_
_entity.id
_entity.type
_entity.pdbx_description
1 polymer ?
#
loop_
_entity_poly.entity_id
_entity_poly.type
_entity_poly.pdbx_seq_one_letter_code
_entity_poly.pdbx_strand_id
1 'polypeptide(L)'
;MSALMSPSRRMQQLNGSPITATKGTQPYSRVKSSSTVTESGKLFLFGGFDEEDKLDGDVYILDIPTLTWETHRHHIYREGHSALGIGGDDILVYGGISEAPNASFVDEDLIVYNVKTNQWRPAQSLGPIPPQRSRHAACLSADGKKMFISGGQVREEENPLDDLYCYDIPSGTWDGPRKFLCRFDHAITFHDDKIWAFGGLTKEMAHATEISYFDLVTNTTGSIVMHDLPKFEGDHIYMPTKNHSLLLDVVVPLWTFEKVDPCIGLYDLKNLRWQAVLTGSYKPLLQYRWRHTFVHENNLYLIGYPLTDETIDDTFDYKLSDVVQLDLEDLGINHTASTTNTSNEGTIISDLSKLLLQEEFSDFHIIGVQSDQRPSPHARFLDSTPLDAPFLGEDTFIKSKPIPAHSIILLARWPHFRRMASSGMSETQTRTLFIPEPIDWICGLLEYLYTDNVSTKDINQVTGLLILSNVYDLPGLRSLCIQCIYSQGFKIKNVLKIWSRAKLVGEDVLAHNASTFCFYNWGKVVKTKQFRDLPKDELVMLCQEVEHDSVIVNNKNLNAGQFMSIHDTLQRQQAAYGPSGNQYGFGSSGVGLGYSPKTGNEDLGDEESSDESDHTHRSSRFATPQASVYLGNPQIGMNSLGERNDPDEEDLEDEDL
;
A
#
# COMPACT_ATOMS: atom_id res chain seq x y z
N MET A 1 -31.08 29.34 24.60
CA MET A 1 -31.29 27.92 25.00
C MET A 1 -31.07 27.04 23.78
N SER A 2 -30.49 25.83 23.97
CA SER A 2 -30.60 24.67 23.07
C SER A 2 -30.55 24.92 21.54
N ALA A 3 -29.40 25.35 21.02
CA ALA A 3 -29.16 25.49 19.56
C ALA A 3 -27.76 25.03 19.10
N LEU A 4 -27.00 24.34 19.96
CA LEU A 4 -25.74 23.69 19.61
C LEU A 4 -25.88 22.17 19.79
N MET A 5 -26.65 21.56 18.90
CA MET A 5 -26.54 20.12 18.62
C MET A 5 -25.65 19.91 17.40
N SER A 6 -25.00 18.74 17.36
CA SER A 6 -23.78 18.52 16.59
C SER A 6 -23.97 18.46 15.06
N PRO A 7 -22.98 18.95 14.27
CA PRO A 7 -22.85 18.63 12.85
C PRO A 7 -22.29 17.21 12.62
N SER A 8 -22.62 16.25 13.50
CA SER A 8 -22.02 14.90 13.50
C SER A 8 -22.75 13.92 12.57
N ARG A 9 -23.01 14.32 11.31
CA ARG A 9 -23.60 13.43 10.29
C ARG A 9 -22.60 12.49 9.63
N ARG A 10 -21.29 12.81 9.59
CA ARG A 10 -20.24 11.87 9.16
C ARG A 10 -19.79 10.92 10.31
N MET A 11 -19.82 11.37 11.58
CA MET A 11 -19.45 10.53 12.73
C MET A 11 -20.44 9.38 13.05
N GLN A 12 -21.58 9.29 12.35
CA GLN A 12 -22.42 8.08 12.40
C GLN A 12 -22.04 7.01 11.36
N GLN A 13 -21.15 7.31 10.41
CA GLN A 13 -20.53 6.29 9.56
C GLN A 13 -19.26 5.69 10.21
N LEU A 14 -18.50 6.49 10.99
CA LEU A 14 -17.30 6.04 11.71
C LEU A 14 -17.57 5.28 13.03
N ASN A 15 -18.84 5.13 13.42
CA ASN A 15 -19.27 4.15 14.43
C ASN A 15 -19.66 2.79 13.81
N GLY A 16 -19.63 2.67 12.48
CA GLY A 16 -19.45 1.39 11.80
C GLY A 16 -17.96 1.09 11.66
N SER A 17 -17.60 -0.18 11.49
CA SER A 17 -16.26 -0.52 11.01
C SER A 17 -16.04 0.12 9.63
N PRO A 18 -14.83 0.62 9.28
CA PRO A 18 -14.52 1.03 7.90
C PRO A 18 -14.44 -0.15 6.92
N ILE A 19 -14.73 -1.36 7.41
CA ILE A 19 -14.70 -2.63 6.71
C ILE A 19 -16.14 -3.08 6.43
N THR A 20 -16.40 -3.45 5.18
CA THR A 20 -17.70 -3.95 4.72
C THR A 20 -17.54 -5.33 4.10
N ALA A 21 -18.35 -6.28 4.56
CA ALA A 21 -18.39 -7.63 4.00
C ALA A 21 -18.87 -7.63 2.54
N THR A 22 -18.16 -8.39 1.70
CA THR A 22 -18.54 -8.70 0.33
C THR A 22 -19.73 -9.67 0.28
N LYS A 23 -20.33 -9.79 -0.91
CA LYS A 23 -21.51 -10.63 -1.18
C LYS A 23 -21.27 -11.49 -2.42
N GLY A 24 -22.18 -12.42 -2.70
CA GLY A 24 -22.10 -13.25 -3.92
C GLY A 24 -21.10 -14.41 -3.79
N THR A 25 -20.54 -14.85 -4.92
CA THR A 25 -19.61 -15.99 -4.97
C THR A 25 -18.19 -15.55 -4.68
N GLN A 26 -17.92 -15.29 -3.40
CA GLN A 26 -16.59 -14.91 -2.88
C GLN A 26 -15.50 -15.90 -3.33
N PRO A 27 -14.46 -15.45 -4.05
CA PRO A 27 -13.27 -16.25 -4.33
C PRO A 27 -12.50 -16.54 -3.04
N TYR A 28 -11.76 -17.64 -3.03
CA TYR A 28 -10.67 -17.86 -2.09
C TYR A 28 -9.45 -17.02 -2.49
N SER A 29 -8.59 -16.69 -1.53
CA SER A 29 -7.29 -16.05 -1.73
C SER A 29 -6.45 -16.80 -2.78
N ARG A 30 -5.69 -16.05 -3.61
CA ARG A 30 -4.83 -16.60 -4.67
C ARG A 30 -3.45 -15.95 -4.71
N VAL A 31 -2.39 -16.74 -4.57
CA VAL A 31 -1.00 -16.28 -4.70
C VAL A 31 -0.61 -16.24 -6.19
N LYS A 32 0.21 -15.25 -6.59
CA LYS A 32 0.57 -14.94 -8.00
C LYS A 32 -0.62 -14.84 -8.97
N SER A 33 -1.80 -14.47 -8.48
CA SER A 33 -2.93 -14.03 -9.30
C SER A 33 -2.74 -12.59 -9.78
N SER A 34 -3.56 -12.11 -10.71
CA SER A 34 -3.57 -10.70 -11.12
C SER A 34 -4.94 -10.06 -10.89
N SER A 35 -4.94 -8.77 -10.57
CA SER A 35 -6.17 -8.00 -10.38
C SER A 35 -6.04 -6.58 -10.92
N THR A 36 -7.09 -6.08 -11.58
CA THR A 36 -7.10 -4.74 -12.19
C THR A 36 -8.53 -4.18 -12.22
N VAL A 37 -8.67 -2.85 -12.24
CA VAL A 37 -9.98 -2.18 -12.17
C VAL A 37 -10.42 -1.72 -13.57
N THR A 38 -11.68 -1.98 -13.91
CA THR A 38 -12.29 -1.60 -15.17
C THR A 38 -12.74 -0.14 -15.20
N GLU A 39 -12.98 0.40 -16.40
CA GLU A 39 -13.55 1.74 -16.60
C GLU A 39 -14.96 1.88 -15.98
N SER A 40 -15.73 0.78 -15.96
CA SER A 40 -17.06 0.70 -15.32
C SER A 40 -17.05 0.57 -13.78
N GLY A 41 -15.90 0.55 -13.12
CA GLY A 41 -15.83 0.42 -11.66
C GLY A 41 -16.10 -1.00 -11.15
N LYS A 42 -15.59 -2.01 -11.88
CA LYS A 42 -15.53 -3.40 -11.43
C LYS A 42 -14.06 -3.82 -11.25
N LEU A 43 -13.76 -4.58 -10.22
CA LEU A 43 -12.46 -5.23 -10.07
C LEU A 43 -12.51 -6.59 -10.79
N PHE A 44 -11.59 -6.80 -11.73
CA PHE A 44 -11.28 -8.11 -12.30
C PHE A 44 -10.17 -8.77 -11.48
N LEU A 45 -10.32 -10.07 -11.19
CA LEU A 45 -9.35 -10.93 -10.51
C LEU A 45 -9.27 -12.29 -11.25
N PHE A 46 -8.07 -12.79 -11.54
CA PHE A 46 -7.88 -14.00 -12.34
C PHE A 46 -6.61 -14.80 -11.99
N GLY A 47 -6.72 -16.12 -12.11
CA GLY A 47 -5.62 -17.08 -12.02
C GLY A 47 -4.90 -17.12 -10.68
N GLY A 48 -3.60 -17.41 -10.71
CA GLY A 48 -2.82 -17.73 -9.51
C GLY A 48 -3.14 -19.13 -8.96
N PHE A 49 -2.68 -19.42 -7.75
CA PHE A 49 -2.85 -20.71 -7.07
C PHE A 49 -3.32 -20.55 -5.61
N ASP A 50 -3.85 -21.64 -5.05
CA ASP A 50 -4.28 -21.73 -3.64
C ASP A 50 -3.25 -22.47 -2.76
N GLU A 51 -3.58 -22.72 -1.49
CA GLU A 51 -2.65 -23.36 -0.54
C GLU A 51 -2.41 -24.87 -0.81
N GLU A 52 -3.07 -25.46 -1.81
CA GLU A 52 -2.82 -26.81 -2.34
C GLU A 52 -1.94 -26.78 -3.63
N ASP A 53 -1.27 -25.66 -3.93
CA ASP A 53 -0.55 -25.37 -5.18
C ASP A 53 -1.43 -25.48 -6.45
N LYS A 54 -2.76 -25.45 -6.28
CA LYS A 54 -3.71 -25.69 -7.36
C LYS A 54 -4.02 -24.40 -8.10
N LEU A 55 -3.67 -24.37 -9.38
CA LEU A 55 -3.96 -23.25 -10.28
C LEU A 55 -5.47 -23.02 -10.45
N ASP A 56 -5.87 -21.76 -10.35
CA ASP A 56 -7.20 -21.31 -10.72
C ASP A 56 -7.28 -20.94 -12.21
N GLY A 57 -8.48 -21.04 -12.77
CA GLY A 57 -8.83 -20.67 -14.14
C GLY A 57 -10.19 -20.00 -14.26
N ASP A 58 -10.93 -19.82 -13.16
CA ASP A 58 -12.15 -19.00 -13.12
C ASP A 58 -11.78 -17.50 -13.08
N VAL A 59 -12.67 -16.66 -13.62
CA VAL A 59 -12.57 -15.20 -13.53
C VAL A 59 -13.55 -14.69 -12.47
N TYR A 60 -13.07 -13.83 -11.58
CA TYR A 60 -13.84 -13.23 -10.50
C TYR A 60 -14.00 -11.73 -10.73
N ILE A 61 -15.25 -11.26 -10.68
CA ILE A 61 -15.60 -9.86 -10.91
C ILE A 61 -16.27 -9.32 -9.63
N LEU A 62 -15.67 -8.33 -8.97
CA LEU A 62 -16.31 -7.60 -7.87
C LEU A 62 -16.89 -6.29 -8.39
N ASP A 63 -18.19 -6.13 -8.22
CA ASP A 63 -18.86 -4.85 -8.43
C ASP A 63 -18.57 -3.90 -7.26
N ILE A 64 -17.74 -2.87 -7.48
CA ILE A 64 -17.24 -2.00 -6.40
C ILE A 64 -18.37 -1.23 -5.69
N PRO A 65 -19.37 -0.64 -6.40
CA PRO A 65 -20.46 0.08 -5.74
C PRO A 65 -21.38 -0.78 -4.85
N THR A 66 -21.51 -2.09 -5.12
CA THR A 66 -22.38 -2.99 -4.33
C THR A 66 -21.62 -3.97 -3.42
N LEU A 67 -20.31 -4.10 -3.63
CA LEU A 67 -19.41 -5.11 -3.06
C LEU A 67 -19.94 -6.54 -3.25
N THR A 68 -20.35 -6.87 -4.49
CA THR A 68 -20.88 -8.19 -4.85
C THR A 68 -19.97 -8.88 -5.87
N TRP A 69 -19.53 -10.10 -5.55
CA TRP A 69 -18.75 -10.98 -6.42
C TRP A 69 -19.63 -11.78 -7.38
N GLU A 70 -19.22 -11.82 -8.64
CA GLU A 70 -19.67 -12.74 -9.67
C GLU A 70 -18.49 -13.63 -10.11
N THR A 71 -18.77 -14.88 -10.48
CA THR A 71 -17.77 -15.86 -10.94
C THR A 71 -18.11 -16.37 -12.33
N HIS A 72 -17.15 -16.34 -13.24
CA HIS A 72 -17.28 -16.83 -14.61
C HIS A 72 -16.29 -17.97 -14.83
N ARG A 73 -16.81 -19.17 -15.16
CA ARG A 73 -16.00 -20.37 -15.25
C ARG A 73 -15.24 -20.46 -16.57
N HIS A 74 -13.94 -20.64 -16.50
CA HIS A 74 -13.08 -20.82 -17.66
C HIS A 74 -12.03 -21.92 -17.41
N HIS A 75 -11.27 -22.26 -18.46
CA HIS A 75 -10.27 -23.34 -18.44
C HIS A 75 -8.89 -22.84 -18.87
N ILE A 76 -8.58 -21.58 -18.55
CA ILE A 76 -7.28 -20.95 -18.81
C ILE A 76 -6.56 -20.81 -17.47
N TYR A 77 -5.74 -21.79 -17.13
CA TYR A 77 -5.00 -21.84 -15.86
C TYR A 77 -3.63 -21.18 -16.02
N ARG A 78 -3.34 -20.11 -15.25
CA ARG A 78 -2.03 -19.44 -15.26
C ARG A 78 -1.70 -18.68 -13.97
N GLU A 79 -0.44 -18.71 -13.55
CA GLU A 79 0.10 -17.90 -12.45
C GLU A 79 1.18 -16.92 -12.92
N GLY A 80 1.41 -15.84 -12.15
CA GLY A 80 2.49 -14.88 -12.38
C GLY A 80 2.37 -14.11 -13.69
N HIS A 81 1.14 -13.89 -14.15
CA HIS A 81 0.79 -13.12 -15.34
C HIS A 81 0.45 -11.67 -14.99
N SER A 82 0.53 -10.77 -15.95
CA SER A 82 0.03 -9.39 -15.80
C SER A 82 -1.36 -9.25 -16.37
N ALA A 83 -2.21 -8.42 -15.76
CA ALA A 83 -3.51 -7.99 -16.29
C ALA A 83 -3.69 -6.48 -16.18
N LEU A 84 -4.12 -5.84 -17.26
CA LEU A 84 -4.28 -4.38 -17.37
C LEU A 84 -5.60 -4.03 -18.06
N GLY A 85 -6.41 -3.16 -17.45
CA GLY A 85 -7.62 -2.62 -18.10
C GLY A 85 -7.26 -1.64 -19.22
N ILE A 86 -7.65 -1.97 -20.46
CA ILE A 86 -7.31 -1.19 -21.68
C ILE A 86 -8.47 -0.33 -22.21
N GLY A 87 -9.44 -0.02 -21.34
CA GLY A 87 -10.65 0.74 -21.67
C GLY A 87 -11.79 -0.12 -22.22
N GLY A 88 -13.01 0.42 -22.24
CA GLY A 88 -14.19 -0.27 -22.75
C GLY A 88 -14.64 -1.50 -21.96
N ASP A 89 -14.03 -1.74 -20.80
CA ASP A 89 -14.04 -2.98 -20.00
C ASP A 89 -13.41 -4.22 -20.70
N ASP A 90 -12.46 -3.99 -21.61
CA ASP A 90 -11.49 -5.01 -22.02
C ASP A 90 -10.29 -5.03 -21.05
N ILE A 91 -9.86 -6.23 -20.65
CA ILE A 91 -8.66 -6.50 -19.85
C ILE A 91 -7.64 -7.23 -20.73
N LEU A 92 -6.47 -6.65 -20.94
CA LEU A 92 -5.34 -7.30 -21.61
C LEU A 92 -4.55 -8.12 -20.58
N VAL A 93 -4.34 -9.41 -20.87
CA VAL A 93 -3.56 -10.33 -20.04
C VAL A 93 -2.35 -10.82 -20.82
N TYR A 94 -1.16 -10.75 -20.20
CA TYR A 94 0.09 -11.23 -20.79
C TYR A 94 0.85 -12.21 -19.88
N GLY A 95 1.36 -13.28 -20.51
CA GLY A 95 2.31 -14.23 -19.93
C GLY A 95 1.73 -15.06 -18.78
N GLY A 96 2.61 -15.40 -17.83
CA GLY A 96 2.38 -16.39 -16.78
C GLY A 96 2.78 -17.81 -17.21
N ILE A 97 2.79 -18.73 -16.25
CA ILE A 97 3.03 -20.16 -16.51
C ILE A 97 1.82 -21.01 -16.12
N SER A 98 1.67 -22.16 -16.79
CA SER A 98 0.66 -23.18 -16.49
C SER A 98 1.36 -24.51 -16.22
N GLU A 99 1.19 -25.04 -15.02
CA GLU A 99 1.82 -26.29 -14.55
C GLU A 99 0.98 -27.54 -14.93
N ALA A 100 -0.21 -27.36 -15.51
CA ALA A 100 -1.15 -28.45 -15.76
C ALA A 100 -0.54 -29.52 -16.69
N PRO A 101 -0.42 -30.80 -16.26
CA PRO A 101 0.44 -31.81 -16.91
C PRO A 101 -0.03 -32.30 -18.29
N ASN A 102 -1.16 -31.79 -18.80
CA ASN A 102 -1.65 -32.03 -20.16
C ASN A 102 -1.99 -30.71 -20.89
N ALA A 103 -1.55 -29.56 -20.39
CA ALA A 103 -1.60 -28.32 -21.15
C ALA A 103 -0.60 -28.41 -22.31
N SER A 104 -1.11 -28.74 -23.50
CA SER A 104 -0.51 -28.24 -24.74
C SER A 104 -0.31 -26.73 -24.56
N PHE A 105 0.93 -26.26 -24.73
CA PHE A 105 1.32 -24.85 -24.57
C PHE A 105 0.21 -23.96 -25.11
N VAL A 106 -0.43 -23.18 -24.22
CA VAL A 106 -1.62 -22.41 -24.61
C VAL A 106 -1.11 -21.28 -25.49
N ASP A 107 -1.26 -21.43 -26.82
CA ASP A 107 -0.59 -20.67 -27.89
C ASP A 107 -0.84 -19.15 -27.89
N GLU A 108 -1.55 -18.63 -26.89
CA GLU A 108 -1.91 -17.23 -26.71
C GLU A 108 -1.36 -16.72 -25.36
N ASP A 109 -0.08 -16.33 -25.36
CA ASP A 109 0.55 -15.59 -24.26
C ASP A 109 -0.16 -14.26 -24.00
N LEU A 110 -0.72 -13.64 -25.05
CA LEU A 110 -1.39 -12.34 -25.03
C LEU A 110 -2.87 -12.50 -25.43
N ILE A 111 -3.76 -12.35 -24.46
CA ILE A 111 -5.23 -12.51 -24.61
C ILE A 111 -5.97 -11.31 -24.04
N VAL A 112 -7.21 -11.10 -24.47
CA VAL A 112 -8.11 -10.10 -23.90
C VAL A 112 -9.36 -10.77 -23.32
N TYR A 113 -9.76 -10.36 -22.12
CA TYR A 113 -11.07 -10.67 -21.54
C TYR A 113 -11.98 -9.45 -21.63
N ASN A 114 -13.19 -9.61 -22.17
CA ASN A 114 -14.21 -8.56 -22.09
C ASN A 114 -15.17 -8.82 -20.92
N VAL A 115 -15.20 -7.90 -19.95
CA VAL A 115 -16.01 -8.03 -18.71
C VAL A 115 -17.52 -7.81 -18.96
N LYS A 116 -17.92 -7.24 -20.10
CA LYS A 116 -19.36 -7.09 -20.45
C LYS A 116 -19.93 -8.36 -21.09
N THR A 117 -19.14 -9.09 -21.90
CA THR A 117 -19.58 -10.32 -22.58
C THR A 117 -19.14 -11.59 -21.87
N ASN A 118 -18.23 -11.49 -20.89
CA ASN A 118 -17.59 -12.60 -20.18
C ASN A 118 -16.96 -13.63 -21.12
N GLN A 119 -16.12 -13.14 -22.03
CA GLN A 119 -15.47 -13.92 -23.07
C GLN A 119 -14.00 -13.53 -23.21
N TRP A 120 -13.16 -14.55 -23.36
CA TRP A 120 -11.77 -14.44 -23.80
C TRP A 120 -11.71 -14.36 -25.33
N ARG A 121 -10.71 -13.64 -25.84
CA ARG A 121 -10.34 -13.58 -27.26
C ARG A 121 -8.82 -13.42 -27.40
N PRO A 122 -8.21 -13.90 -28.50
CA PRO A 122 -6.82 -13.54 -28.83
C PRO A 122 -6.62 -12.03 -28.89
N ALA A 123 -5.43 -11.60 -28.47
CA ALA A 123 -4.89 -10.31 -28.89
C ALA A 123 -4.10 -10.50 -30.19
N GLN A 124 -3.93 -9.42 -30.95
CA GLN A 124 -3.01 -9.40 -32.09
C GLN A 124 -1.59 -9.22 -31.55
N SER A 125 -0.67 -10.14 -31.88
CA SER A 125 0.73 -10.11 -31.43
C SER A 125 1.66 -10.15 -32.64
N LEU A 126 2.19 -9.00 -33.04
CA LEU A 126 3.12 -8.82 -34.17
C LEU A 126 4.45 -8.20 -33.71
N GLY A 127 5.46 -8.23 -34.58
CA GLY A 127 6.78 -7.62 -34.32
C GLY A 127 7.73 -8.56 -33.57
N PRO A 128 8.75 -8.03 -32.87
CA PRO A 128 9.57 -8.80 -31.95
C PRO A 128 8.73 -9.21 -30.72
N ILE A 129 8.07 -10.36 -30.80
CA ILE A 129 7.25 -10.89 -29.71
C ILE A 129 8.18 -11.31 -28.54
N PRO A 130 7.94 -10.82 -27.30
CA PRO A 130 8.71 -11.21 -26.13
C PRO A 130 8.49 -12.68 -25.73
N PRO A 131 9.52 -13.40 -25.24
CA PRO A 131 9.39 -14.79 -24.79
C PRO A 131 8.44 -14.94 -23.61
N GLN A 132 7.75 -16.09 -23.57
CA GLN A 132 6.86 -16.51 -22.49
C GLN A 132 7.56 -16.42 -21.13
N ARG A 133 6.90 -15.76 -20.18
CA ARG A 133 7.49 -15.39 -18.89
C ARG A 133 6.43 -15.26 -17.80
N SER A 134 6.78 -15.60 -16.56
CA SER A 134 6.01 -15.25 -15.36
C SER A 134 6.76 -14.22 -14.51
N ARG A 135 6.09 -13.65 -13.50
CA ARG A 135 6.68 -12.77 -12.47
C ARG A 135 7.35 -11.51 -13.02
N HIS A 136 6.95 -11.11 -14.22
CA HIS A 136 7.37 -9.88 -14.88
C HIS A 136 6.51 -8.71 -14.40
N ALA A 137 7.05 -7.49 -14.47
CA ALA A 137 6.30 -6.28 -14.19
C ALA A 137 5.61 -5.76 -15.47
N ALA A 138 4.42 -5.17 -15.36
CA ALA A 138 3.75 -4.49 -16.48
C ALA A 138 3.05 -3.19 -16.07
N CYS A 139 2.95 -2.23 -16.99
CA CYS A 139 2.17 -1.00 -16.82
C CYS A 139 1.67 -0.43 -18.16
N LEU A 140 0.79 0.57 -18.10
CA LEU A 140 0.31 1.31 -19.27
C LEU A 140 0.98 2.68 -19.41
N SER A 141 1.04 3.21 -20.63
CA SER A 141 1.29 4.63 -20.89
C SER A 141 0.18 5.53 -20.30
N ALA A 142 0.49 6.80 -20.06
CA ALA A 142 -0.47 7.77 -19.52
C ALA A 142 -1.71 8.01 -20.42
N ASP A 143 -1.68 7.59 -21.69
CA ASP A 143 -2.80 7.66 -22.62
C ASP A 143 -3.51 6.31 -22.85
N GLY A 144 -3.11 5.26 -22.12
CA GLY A 144 -3.68 3.91 -22.17
C GLY A 144 -3.40 3.11 -23.45
N LYS A 145 -2.66 3.65 -24.43
CA LYS A 145 -2.48 3.01 -25.76
C LYS A 145 -1.27 2.09 -25.85
N LYS A 146 -0.37 2.09 -24.88
CA LYS A 146 0.81 1.24 -24.87
C LYS A 146 0.91 0.50 -23.54
N MET A 147 1.22 -0.79 -23.63
CA MET A 147 1.67 -1.59 -22.48
C MET A 147 3.20 -1.64 -22.50
N PHE A 148 3.82 -1.56 -21.34
CA PHE A 148 5.23 -1.90 -21.13
C PHE A 148 5.32 -3.16 -20.27
N ILE A 149 6.26 -4.04 -20.57
CA ILE A 149 6.62 -5.18 -19.71
C ILE A 149 8.12 -5.17 -19.42
N SER A 150 8.53 -5.62 -18.23
CA SER A 150 9.94 -5.67 -17.85
C SER A 150 10.27 -6.92 -17.05
N GLY A 151 11.40 -7.55 -17.37
CA GLY A 151 12.00 -8.65 -16.61
C GLY A 151 11.08 -9.87 -16.46
N GLY A 152 11.10 -10.46 -15.27
CA GLY A 152 10.44 -11.74 -14.97
C GLY A 152 11.35 -12.95 -15.17
N GLN A 153 10.76 -14.15 -15.19
CA GLN A 153 11.48 -15.42 -15.32
C GLN A 153 10.90 -16.27 -16.47
N VAL A 154 11.77 -16.99 -17.17
CA VAL A 154 11.42 -18.06 -18.14
C VAL A 154 11.63 -19.40 -17.43
N ARG A 155 10.75 -20.38 -17.62
CA ARG A 155 10.74 -21.64 -16.85
C ARG A 155 12.04 -22.46 -16.95
N GLU A 156 12.80 -22.29 -18.03
CA GLU A 156 14.04 -23.03 -18.32
C GLU A 156 15.32 -22.19 -18.09
N GLU A 157 15.21 -20.94 -17.63
CA GLU A 157 16.34 -20.03 -17.41
C GLU A 157 16.55 -19.73 -15.91
N GLU A 158 17.78 -19.92 -15.41
CA GLU A 158 18.13 -19.63 -14.00
C GLU A 158 18.13 -18.13 -13.69
N ASN A 159 18.39 -17.28 -14.68
CA ASN A 159 18.52 -15.84 -14.48
C ASN A 159 17.19 -15.14 -14.82
N PRO A 160 16.79 -14.09 -14.07
CA PRO A 160 15.71 -13.20 -14.47
C PRO A 160 16.07 -12.47 -15.76
N LEU A 161 15.06 -12.25 -16.60
CA LEU A 161 15.20 -11.45 -17.82
C LEU A 161 15.57 -10.00 -17.45
N ASP A 162 16.39 -9.36 -18.28
CA ASP A 162 16.87 -7.98 -18.05
C ASP A 162 16.31 -6.95 -19.05
N ASP A 163 15.19 -7.29 -19.68
CA ASP A 163 14.61 -6.58 -20.80
C ASP A 163 13.44 -5.65 -20.43
N LEU A 164 13.08 -4.82 -21.42
CA LEU A 164 11.93 -3.93 -21.48
C LEU A 164 11.37 -3.98 -22.92
N TYR A 165 10.10 -4.37 -23.03
CA TYR A 165 9.34 -4.32 -24.28
C TYR A 165 8.19 -3.32 -24.18
N CYS A 166 7.79 -2.78 -25.33
CA CYS A 166 6.60 -1.97 -25.49
C CYS A 166 5.64 -2.67 -26.46
N TYR A 167 4.35 -2.72 -26.13
CA TYR A 167 3.27 -3.22 -26.99
C TYR A 167 2.32 -2.06 -27.31
N ASP A 168 2.18 -1.74 -28.60
CA ASP A 168 1.23 -0.76 -29.07
C ASP A 168 -0.15 -1.42 -29.26
N ILE A 169 -1.07 -1.12 -28.35
CA ILE A 169 -2.37 -1.79 -28.22
C ILE A 169 -3.26 -1.56 -29.46
N PRO A 170 -3.32 -0.35 -30.08
CA PRO A 170 -4.10 -0.12 -31.30
C PRO A 170 -3.60 -0.87 -32.53
N SER A 171 -2.30 -1.13 -32.66
CA SER A 171 -1.71 -1.82 -33.82
C SER A 171 -1.36 -3.29 -33.56
N GLY A 172 -1.51 -3.78 -32.33
CA GLY A 172 -1.19 -5.16 -31.96
C GLY A 172 0.27 -5.53 -32.20
N THR A 173 1.19 -4.58 -31.98
CA THR A 173 2.60 -4.72 -32.40
C THR A 173 3.55 -4.42 -31.25
N TRP A 174 4.51 -5.32 -31.02
CA TRP A 174 5.60 -5.18 -30.06
C TRP A 174 6.78 -4.39 -30.63
N ASP A 175 7.58 -3.82 -29.72
CA ASP A 175 8.84 -3.12 -29.99
C ASP A 175 9.82 -3.35 -28.82
N GLY A 176 11.06 -3.72 -29.14
CA GLY A 176 12.08 -4.19 -28.19
C GLY A 176 12.92 -5.33 -28.76
N PRO A 177 13.75 -6.00 -27.93
CA PRO A 177 14.01 -5.69 -26.52
C PRO A 177 14.87 -4.43 -26.33
N ARG A 178 14.66 -3.74 -25.22
CA ARG A 178 15.61 -2.76 -24.64
C ARG A 178 16.17 -3.33 -23.35
N LYS A 179 17.44 -3.09 -23.02
CA LYS A 179 18.02 -3.51 -21.73
C LYS A 179 17.54 -2.57 -20.61
N PHE A 180 16.98 -3.12 -19.53
CA PHE A 180 16.50 -2.36 -18.37
C PHE A 180 16.96 -2.97 -17.03
N LEU A 181 16.28 -3.99 -16.50
CA LEU A 181 16.50 -4.51 -15.14
C LEU A 181 16.36 -6.03 -15.04
N CYS A 182 17.40 -6.71 -14.56
CA CYS A 182 17.42 -8.13 -14.23
C CYS A 182 16.75 -8.37 -12.87
N ARG A 183 15.41 -8.46 -12.84
CA ARG A 183 14.62 -8.78 -11.64
C ARG A 183 13.22 -9.32 -11.99
N PHE A 184 12.57 -9.88 -10.98
CA PHE A 184 11.18 -10.40 -11.02
C PHE A 184 10.44 -10.02 -9.73
N ASP A 185 9.11 -10.19 -9.70
CA ASP A 185 8.21 -9.70 -8.65
C ASP A 185 8.36 -8.19 -8.32
N HIS A 186 8.89 -7.40 -9.26
CA HIS A 186 8.92 -5.93 -9.17
C HIS A 186 7.62 -5.33 -9.72
N ALA A 187 7.33 -4.10 -9.30
CA ALA A 187 6.32 -3.27 -9.95
C ALA A 187 6.97 -2.26 -10.90
N ILE A 188 6.25 -1.87 -11.95
CA ILE A 188 6.62 -0.72 -12.79
C ILE A 188 5.45 0.26 -12.96
N THR A 189 5.74 1.53 -13.24
CA THR A 189 4.74 2.55 -13.61
C THR A 189 5.31 3.54 -14.63
N PHE A 190 4.42 4.18 -15.40
CA PHE A 190 4.78 5.24 -16.35
C PHE A 190 4.59 6.61 -15.71
N HIS A 191 5.63 7.45 -15.70
CA HIS A 191 5.53 8.87 -15.32
C HIS A 191 6.64 9.71 -15.97
N ASP A 192 6.27 10.86 -16.54
CA ASP A 192 7.14 11.86 -17.20
C ASP A 192 8.15 11.25 -18.19
N ASP A 193 7.60 10.47 -19.13
CA ASP A 193 8.30 9.71 -20.17
C ASP A 193 9.36 8.73 -19.64
N LYS A 194 9.19 8.23 -18.41
CA LYS A 194 10.02 7.16 -17.83
C LYS A 194 9.18 5.99 -17.33
N ILE A 195 9.74 4.80 -17.47
CA ILE A 195 9.27 3.59 -16.79
C ILE A 195 10.03 3.49 -15.47
N TRP A 196 9.35 3.77 -14.36
CA TRP A 196 9.89 3.65 -13.00
C TRP A 196 9.66 2.23 -12.48
N ALA A 197 10.58 1.69 -11.68
CA ALA A 197 10.58 0.33 -11.18
C ALA A 197 10.90 0.29 -9.67
N PHE A 198 10.13 -0.54 -8.93
CA PHE A 198 10.12 -0.59 -7.47
C PHE A 198 10.16 -2.03 -6.97
N GLY A 199 10.94 -2.28 -5.93
CA GLY A 199 11.04 -3.58 -5.28
C GLY A 199 11.47 -4.72 -6.23
N GLY A 200 10.92 -5.90 -5.97
CA GLY A 200 11.26 -7.16 -6.62
C GLY A 200 12.55 -7.80 -6.11
N LEU A 201 12.86 -8.96 -6.68
CA LEU A 201 13.98 -9.81 -6.32
C LEU A 201 15.02 -9.87 -7.45
N THR A 202 16.30 -9.72 -7.10
CA THR A 202 17.41 -9.91 -8.03
C THR A 202 17.68 -11.40 -8.30
N LYS A 203 18.60 -11.70 -9.22
CA LYS A 203 19.06 -13.08 -9.48
C LYS A 203 19.67 -13.77 -8.24
N GLU A 204 20.19 -13.00 -7.28
CA GLU A 204 20.71 -13.48 -6.00
C GLU A 204 19.59 -13.73 -4.96
N MET A 205 18.31 -13.67 -5.35
CA MET A 205 17.14 -13.71 -4.46
C MET A 205 17.14 -12.59 -3.40
N ALA A 206 17.83 -11.47 -3.64
CA ALA A 206 17.86 -10.33 -2.74
C ALA A 206 16.77 -9.31 -3.10
N HIS A 207 16.08 -8.77 -2.09
CA HIS A 207 15.11 -7.69 -2.29
C HIS A 207 15.80 -6.40 -2.74
N ALA A 208 15.39 -5.84 -3.88
CA ALA A 208 15.96 -4.63 -4.42
C ALA A 208 15.43 -3.38 -3.68
N THR A 209 16.35 -2.61 -3.09
CA THR A 209 16.03 -1.39 -2.31
C THR A 209 16.20 -0.08 -3.10
N GLU A 210 16.70 -0.15 -4.33
CA GLU A 210 16.81 0.99 -5.24
C GLU A 210 15.54 1.17 -6.09
N ILE A 211 15.13 2.43 -6.24
CA ILE A 211 14.14 2.84 -7.24
C ILE A 211 14.89 3.04 -8.55
N SER A 212 14.52 2.29 -9.58
CA SER A 212 15.19 2.34 -10.90
C SER A 212 14.27 2.94 -11.95
N TYR A 213 14.81 3.50 -13.02
CA TYR A 213 14.01 4.02 -14.14
C TYR A 213 14.67 3.82 -15.50
N PHE A 214 13.83 3.67 -16.52
CA PHE A 214 14.20 3.73 -17.93
C PHE A 214 13.64 5.01 -18.54
N ASP A 215 14.50 5.88 -19.08
CA ASP A 215 14.10 7.08 -19.81
C ASP A 215 13.78 6.73 -21.27
N LEU A 216 12.53 6.95 -21.69
CA LEU A 216 12.06 6.60 -23.03
C LEU A 216 12.52 7.59 -24.12
N VAL A 217 12.99 8.78 -23.74
CA VAL A 217 13.44 9.84 -24.65
C VAL A 217 14.93 9.70 -24.94
N THR A 218 15.75 9.45 -23.92
CA THR A 218 17.20 9.23 -24.08
C THR A 218 17.57 7.76 -24.30
N ASN A 219 16.64 6.82 -24.03
CA ASN A 219 16.86 5.37 -24.09
C ASN A 219 18.01 4.92 -23.15
N THR A 220 18.01 5.46 -21.93
CA THR A 220 19.03 5.20 -20.89
C THR A 220 18.38 4.82 -19.55
N THR A 221 19.09 4.03 -18.74
CA THR A 221 18.67 3.68 -17.38
C THR A 221 19.33 4.55 -16.31
N GLY A 222 18.72 4.60 -15.13
CA GLY A 222 19.32 5.15 -13.92
C GLY A 222 18.65 4.56 -12.66
N SER A 223 19.26 4.75 -11.50
CA SER A 223 18.65 4.38 -10.21
C SER A 223 18.91 5.40 -9.12
N ILE A 224 18.09 5.33 -8.07
CA ILE A 224 18.01 6.26 -6.95
C ILE A 224 17.88 5.42 -5.68
N VAL A 225 18.83 5.57 -4.77
CA VAL A 225 18.79 5.00 -3.42
C VAL A 225 18.22 6.05 -2.48
N MET A 226 17.09 5.75 -1.84
CA MET A 226 16.51 6.63 -0.83
C MET A 226 16.97 6.21 0.56
N HIS A 227 17.84 7.02 1.15
CA HIS A 227 18.33 6.83 2.51
C HIS A 227 17.23 7.09 3.55
N ASP A 228 17.39 6.51 4.74
CA ASP A 228 16.50 6.66 5.90
C ASP A 228 15.02 6.27 5.69
N LEU A 229 14.69 5.51 4.62
CA LEU A 229 13.41 4.81 4.52
C LEU A 229 13.25 3.81 5.67
N PRO A 230 12.09 3.73 6.33
CA PRO A 230 11.80 2.63 7.25
C PRO A 230 11.77 1.32 6.46
N LYS A 231 12.47 0.30 6.96
CA LYS A 231 12.34 -1.05 6.43
C LYS A 231 11.06 -1.66 6.99
N PHE A 232 10.06 -1.80 6.15
CA PHE A 232 8.90 -2.64 6.43
C PHE A 232 9.23 -4.06 5.96
N GLU A 233 8.83 -5.05 6.74
CA GLU A 233 8.93 -6.47 6.38
C GLU A 233 7.54 -6.88 5.86
N GLY A 234 7.41 -7.31 4.61
CA GLY A 234 6.11 -7.60 4.00
C GLY A 234 6.14 -7.62 2.47
N ASP A 235 5.01 -7.97 1.85
CA ASP A 235 4.81 -7.88 0.40
C ASP A 235 4.43 -6.42 0.06
N HIS A 236 5.26 -5.76 -0.76
CA HIS A 236 5.08 -4.37 -1.17
C HIS A 236 4.25 -4.27 -2.46
N ILE A 237 3.04 -3.72 -2.36
CA ILE A 237 2.16 -3.51 -3.52
C ILE A 237 2.18 -2.03 -3.92
N TYR A 238 2.85 -1.73 -5.03
CA TYR A 238 3.00 -0.38 -5.56
C TYR A 238 1.87 -0.02 -6.53
N MET A 239 1.19 1.12 -6.33
CA MET A 239 0.03 1.52 -7.13
C MET A 239 0.07 3.01 -7.51
N PRO A 240 -0.05 3.39 -8.79
CA PRO A 240 -0.19 4.78 -9.18
C PRO A 240 -1.55 5.35 -8.74
N THR A 241 -1.58 6.59 -8.27
CA THR A 241 -2.84 7.31 -8.03
C THR A 241 -3.32 8.04 -9.29
N LYS A 242 -4.52 8.67 -9.25
CA LYS A 242 -4.98 9.57 -10.32
C LYS A 242 -3.99 10.70 -10.63
N ASN A 243 -3.18 11.12 -9.65
CA ASN A 243 -2.00 11.93 -9.92
C ASN A 243 -0.83 10.98 -10.19
N HIS A 244 -0.45 10.82 -11.46
CA HIS A 244 0.64 9.93 -11.88
C HIS A 244 2.02 10.27 -11.27
N SER A 245 2.21 11.46 -10.68
CA SER A 245 3.43 11.78 -9.92
C SER A 245 3.45 11.21 -8.50
N LEU A 246 2.36 10.58 -8.05
CA LEU A 246 2.18 10.01 -6.72
C LEU A 246 1.88 8.51 -6.83
N LEU A 247 2.72 7.71 -6.17
CA LEU A 247 2.66 6.25 -6.14
C LEU A 247 2.49 5.80 -4.69
N LEU A 248 1.44 5.02 -4.41
CA LEU A 248 1.23 4.36 -3.13
C LEU A 248 2.14 3.14 -3.00
N ASP A 249 2.55 2.86 -1.77
CA ASP A 249 3.39 1.73 -1.37
C ASP A 249 2.67 1.01 -0.23
N VAL A 250 1.84 0.02 -0.54
CA VAL A 250 1.00 -0.67 0.44
C VAL A 250 1.66 -1.98 0.82
N VAL A 251 2.16 -2.04 2.05
CA VAL A 251 2.80 -3.21 2.63
C VAL A 251 1.73 -4.07 3.29
N VAL A 252 1.59 -5.31 2.82
CA VAL A 252 0.73 -6.35 3.39
C VAL A 252 1.56 -7.52 3.92
N PRO A 253 1.01 -8.42 4.77
CA PRO A 253 1.75 -9.59 5.22
C PRO A 253 2.21 -10.47 4.06
N LEU A 254 3.50 -10.83 4.07
CA LEU A 254 4.07 -11.85 3.20
C LEU A 254 3.24 -13.12 3.28
N TRP A 255 3.02 -13.80 2.16
CA TRP A 255 2.23 -15.05 2.19
C TRP A 255 2.80 -16.14 3.13
N THR A 256 4.10 -16.06 3.46
CA THR A 256 4.80 -16.93 4.42
C THR A 256 4.93 -16.39 5.85
N PHE A 257 4.59 -15.13 6.14
CA PHE A 257 4.74 -14.51 7.46
C PHE A 257 3.42 -13.91 7.96
N GLU A 258 2.92 -14.45 9.07
CA GLU A 258 1.53 -14.23 9.48
C GLU A 258 1.24 -12.91 10.20
N LYS A 259 2.27 -12.22 10.71
CA LYS A 259 2.16 -11.02 11.55
C LYS A 259 3.12 -9.94 11.05
N VAL A 260 2.59 -9.13 10.14
CA VAL A 260 3.17 -7.87 9.62
C VAL A 260 2.10 -6.81 9.83
N ASP A 261 2.44 -5.70 10.47
CA ASP A 261 1.50 -4.60 10.66
C ASP A 261 1.34 -3.82 9.34
N PRO A 262 0.13 -3.71 8.75
CA PRO A 262 -0.03 -3.10 7.43
C PRO A 262 0.41 -1.63 7.39
N CYS A 263 1.16 -1.28 6.36
CA CYS A 263 1.71 0.07 6.18
C CYS A 263 1.30 0.66 4.84
N ILE A 264 1.09 1.97 4.79
CA ILE A 264 0.89 2.73 3.55
C ILE A 264 1.92 3.84 3.50
N GLY A 265 2.86 3.72 2.57
CA GLY A 265 3.74 4.79 2.13
C GLY A 265 3.19 5.51 0.89
N LEU A 266 3.77 6.66 0.59
CA LEU A 266 3.55 7.39 -0.66
C LEU A 266 4.88 7.94 -1.18
N TYR A 267 5.24 7.56 -2.41
CA TYR A 267 6.32 8.19 -3.17
C TYR A 267 5.78 9.36 -3.99
N ASP A 268 6.41 10.52 -3.84
CA ASP A 268 6.32 11.65 -4.77
C ASP A 268 7.49 11.55 -5.74
N LEU A 269 7.21 11.08 -6.96
CA LEU A 269 8.20 10.83 -8.01
C LEU A 269 8.76 12.12 -8.60
N LYS A 270 8.01 13.23 -8.50
CA LYS A 270 8.38 14.54 -9.03
C LYS A 270 9.35 15.29 -8.10
N ASN A 271 9.16 15.17 -6.79
CA ASN A 271 10.04 15.77 -5.79
C ASN A 271 11.08 14.79 -5.22
N LEU A 272 11.03 13.51 -5.63
CA LEU A 272 11.83 12.39 -5.13
C LEU A 272 11.80 12.30 -3.60
N ARG A 273 10.60 12.06 -3.06
CA ARG A 273 10.35 11.92 -1.62
C ARG A 273 9.48 10.73 -1.33
N TRP A 274 9.61 10.19 -0.13
CA TRP A 274 8.67 9.24 0.45
C TRP A 274 8.10 9.80 1.75
N GLN A 275 6.86 9.48 2.04
CA GLN A 275 6.22 9.76 3.33
C GLN A 275 5.41 8.55 3.82
N ALA A 276 5.46 8.28 5.12
CA ALA A 276 4.53 7.37 5.76
C ALA A 276 3.15 8.05 5.84
N VAL A 277 2.14 7.42 5.26
CA VAL A 277 0.74 7.89 5.25
C VAL A 277 -0.08 7.18 6.33
N LEU A 278 0.22 5.91 6.60
CA LEU A 278 -0.39 5.13 7.66
C LEU A 278 0.64 4.10 8.14
N THR A 279 0.95 4.07 9.44
CA THR A 279 1.95 3.15 10.00
C THR A 279 1.34 2.07 10.89
N GLY A 280 1.52 0.81 10.48
CA GLY A 280 1.42 -0.40 11.29
C GLY A 280 0.14 -0.55 12.12
N SER A 281 0.23 -0.16 13.38
CA SER A 281 -0.77 -0.24 14.48
C SER A 281 -2.17 0.37 14.22
N TYR A 282 -2.58 0.66 12.99
CA TYR A 282 -3.92 1.18 12.69
C TYR A 282 -4.97 0.07 12.86
N LYS A 283 -5.56 0.05 14.06
CA LYS A 283 -6.41 -1.02 14.62
C LYS A 283 -7.42 -1.69 13.64
N PRO A 284 -8.12 -0.97 12.73
CA PRO A 284 -8.98 -1.62 11.74
C PRO A 284 -8.27 -2.64 10.84
N LEU A 285 -7.01 -2.37 10.43
CA LEU A 285 -6.29 -3.26 9.49
C LEU A 285 -5.67 -4.48 10.18
N LEU A 286 -5.38 -4.41 11.48
CA LEU A 286 -4.66 -5.46 12.23
C LEU A 286 -5.42 -6.78 12.39
N GLN A 287 -6.75 -6.75 12.33
CA GLN A 287 -7.59 -7.94 12.54
C GLN A 287 -7.83 -8.75 11.25
N TYR A 288 -7.13 -8.44 10.15
CA TYR A 288 -7.43 -8.93 8.81
C TYR A 288 -6.16 -9.24 8.00
N ARG A 289 -6.17 -10.33 7.23
CA ARG A 289 -5.12 -10.67 6.25
C ARG A 289 -5.52 -10.11 4.89
N TRP A 290 -5.04 -8.91 4.58
CA TRP A 290 -5.23 -8.25 3.29
C TRP A 290 -4.40 -8.95 2.20
N ARG A 291 -5.00 -9.17 1.02
CA ARG A 291 -4.40 -9.94 -0.09
C ARG A 291 -4.39 -9.19 -1.42
N HIS A 292 -5.47 -8.46 -1.73
CA HIS A 292 -5.57 -7.65 -2.94
C HIS A 292 -5.77 -6.19 -2.58
N THR A 293 -5.05 -5.30 -3.24
CA THR A 293 -5.15 -3.85 -3.02
C THR A 293 -5.25 -3.14 -4.38
N PHE A 294 -6.06 -2.09 -4.44
CA PHE A 294 -6.25 -1.31 -5.67
C PHE A 294 -6.74 0.10 -5.36
N VAL A 295 -6.44 1.04 -6.27
CA VAL A 295 -7.03 2.38 -6.26
C VAL A 295 -8.23 2.40 -7.20
N HIS A 296 -9.38 2.88 -6.73
CA HIS A 296 -10.49 3.25 -7.60
C HIS A 296 -11.07 4.62 -7.20
N GLU A 297 -11.32 5.45 -8.20
CA GLU A 297 -11.64 6.87 -8.09
C GLU A 297 -10.73 7.70 -7.18
N ASN A 298 -11.07 7.85 -5.89
CA ASN A 298 -10.32 8.61 -4.88
C ASN A 298 -10.02 7.76 -3.64
N ASN A 299 -10.21 6.44 -3.75
CA ASN A 299 -10.17 5.52 -2.63
C ASN A 299 -9.13 4.44 -2.88
N LEU A 300 -8.36 4.12 -1.85
CA LEU A 300 -7.61 2.88 -1.76
C LEU A 300 -8.53 1.82 -1.12
N TYR A 301 -8.66 0.69 -1.81
CA TYR A 301 -9.34 -0.49 -1.31
C TYR A 301 -8.30 -1.55 -0.97
N LEU A 302 -8.49 -2.23 0.18
CA LEU A 302 -7.82 -3.49 0.47
C LEU A 302 -8.91 -4.55 0.66
N ILE A 303 -8.71 -5.73 0.09
CA ILE A 303 -9.59 -6.90 0.19
C ILE A 303 -8.84 -8.03 0.89
N GLY A 304 -9.50 -8.68 1.83
CA GLY A 304 -8.95 -9.76 2.63
C GLY A 304 -10.01 -10.55 3.38
N TYR A 305 -9.58 -11.15 4.48
CA TYR A 305 -10.39 -11.94 5.40
C TYR A 305 -9.96 -11.68 6.85
N PRO A 306 -10.86 -11.85 7.85
CA PRO A 306 -10.51 -11.70 9.24
C PRO A 306 -9.48 -12.75 9.69
N LEU A 307 -8.61 -12.37 10.62
CA LEU A 307 -7.77 -13.30 11.38
C LEU A 307 -8.64 -13.94 12.47
N THR A 308 -8.91 -15.24 12.35
CA THR A 308 -9.56 -16.03 13.41
C THR A 308 -8.55 -16.44 14.47
N ASP A 309 -8.93 -16.40 15.75
CA ASP A 309 -8.13 -17.00 16.82
C ASP A 309 -7.84 -18.48 16.53
N GLU A 310 -6.60 -18.91 16.78
CA GLU A 310 -5.99 -20.21 16.45
C GLU A 310 -6.61 -21.43 17.20
N THR A 311 -7.87 -21.34 17.64
CA THR A 311 -8.49 -22.23 18.64
C THR A 311 -9.82 -22.87 18.23
N ILE A 312 -10.35 -22.59 17.04
CA ILE A 312 -11.68 -23.06 16.60
C ILE A 312 -11.65 -23.62 15.17
N ASP A 313 -11.56 -24.95 15.08
CA ASP A 313 -11.79 -25.82 13.91
C ASP A 313 -10.82 -25.71 12.71
N ASP A 314 -10.43 -26.85 12.13
CA ASP A 314 -9.40 -26.98 11.07
C ASP A 314 -9.86 -26.53 9.67
N THR A 315 -10.73 -25.51 9.58
CA THR A 315 -11.28 -25.00 8.31
C THR A 315 -11.19 -23.49 8.21
N PHE A 316 -9.96 -22.98 8.10
CA PHE A 316 -9.69 -21.56 7.80
C PHE A 316 -10.36 -21.15 6.48
N ASP A 317 -11.36 -20.25 6.55
CA ASP A 317 -12.11 -19.84 5.37
C ASP A 317 -11.46 -18.64 4.67
N TYR A 318 -10.41 -18.89 3.87
CA TYR A 318 -9.63 -17.87 3.16
C TYR A 318 -10.37 -17.14 2.02
N LYS A 319 -11.70 -17.05 2.07
CA LYS A 319 -12.51 -16.28 1.11
C LYS A 319 -12.23 -14.79 1.22
N LEU A 320 -12.28 -14.06 0.10
CA LEU A 320 -12.17 -12.60 0.06
C LEU A 320 -13.47 -11.95 0.58
N SER A 321 -13.68 -12.10 1.89
CA SER A 321 -14.93 -11.81 2.61
C SER A 321 -15.13 -10.34 2.91
N ASP A 322 -14.05 -9.55 3.02
CA ASP A 322 -14.10 -8.22 3.61
C ASP A 322 -13.28 -7.20 2.81
N VAL A 323 -13.80 -5.96 2.74
CA VAL A 323 -13.17 -4.83 2.05
C VAL A 323 -13.12 -3.64 2.99
N VAL A 324 -11.93 -3.08 3.18
CA VAL A 324 -11.75 -1.75 3.78
C VAL A 324 -11.65 -0.71 2.66
N GLN A 325 -12.32 0.43 2.85
CA GLN A 325 -12.22 1.59 1.95
C GLN A 325 -11.56 2.75 2.70
N LEU A 326 -10.46 3.27 2.15
CA LEU A 326 -9.72 4.42 2.68
C LEU A 326 -9.77 5.57 1.66
N ASP A 327 -10.40 6.68 2.04
CA ASP A 327 -10.45 7.89 1.21
C ASP A 327 -9.07 8.56 1.19
N LEU A 328 -8.50 8.75 0.00
CA LEU A 328 -7.16 9.30 -0.19
C LEU A 328 -7.08 10.77 0.26
N GLU A 329 -8.19 11.53 0.24
CA GLU A 329 -8.20 12.90 0.78
C GLU A 329 -8.14 12.94 2.30
N ASP A 330 -8.82 12.02 3.01
CA ASP A 330 -8.72 11.90 4.47
C ASP A 330 -7.32 11.37 4.91
N LEU A 331 -6.61 10.67 4.02
CA LEU A 331 -5.18 10.35 4.16
C LEU A 331 -4.23 11.53 3.79
N GLY A 332 -4.75 12.66 3.32
CA GLY A 332 -3.96 13.86 2.95
C GLY A 332 -3.38 13.85 1.52
N ILE A 333 -3.85 12.94 0.65
CA ILE A 333 -3.36 12.71 -0.71
C ILE A 333 -4.31 13.36 -1.72
N ASN A 334 -4.22 14.69 -1.87
CA ASN A 334 -5.04 15.43 -2.83
C ASN A 334 -4.61 15.17 -4.29
N HIS A 335 -5.54 14.69 -5.14
CA HIS A 335 -5.33 14.56 -6.59
C HIS A 335 -5.48 15.90 -7.34
N THR A 336 -6.04 16.92 -6.70
CA THR A 336 -6.32 18.25 -7.25
C THR A 336 -5.09 19.16 -7.40
N ALA A 337 -3.88 18.61 -7.25
CA ALA A 337 -2.60 19.28 -7.54
C ALA A 337 -2.36 19.47 -9.05
N SER A 338 -3.32 20.10 -9.74
CA SER A 338 -3.19 20.52 -11.13
C SER A 338 -1.95 21.41 -11.29
N THR A 339 -1.13 21.11 -12.29
CA THR A 339 0.15 21.77 -12.55
C THR A 339 0.00 23.15 -13.18
N THR A 340 -0.77 24.04 -12.58
CA THR A 340 -0.77 25.49 -12.89
C THR A 340 0.49 26.16 -12.30
N ASN A 341 1.67 25.71 -12.74
CA ASN A 341 2.94 26.42 -12.59
C ASN A 341 3.06 27.61 -13.59
N THR A 342 1.97 27.96 -14.27
CA THR A 342 1.75 29.29 -14.82
C THR A 342 1.77 30.33 -13.70
N SER A 343 2.42 31.46 -13.92
CA SER A 343 2.38 32.61 -12.99
C SER A 343 0.93 32.97 -12.66
N ASN A 344 0.56 32.92 -11.37
CA ASN A 344 -0.83 33.16 -10.92
C ASN A 344 -1.34 34.60 -11.20
N GLU A 345 -0.50 35.52 -11.65
CA GLU A 345 -0.87 36.88 -12.04
C GLU A 345 -2.00 36.88 -13.09
N GLY A 346 -3.10 37.57 -12.79
CA GLY A 346 -4.27 37.66 -13.67
C GLY A 346 -5.31 36.56 -13.45
N THR A 347 -5.10 35.65 -12.49
CA THR A 347 -6.18 34.79 -11.97
C THR A 347 -7.07 35.57 -11.00
N ILE A 348 -8.37 35.24 -10.95
CA ILE A 348 -9.33 35.79 -9.96
C ILE A 348 -8.80 35.56 -8.53
N ILE A 349 -8.18 34.41 -8.27
CA ILE A 349 -7.54 34.08 -6.99
C ILE A 349 -6.42 35.09 -6.64
N SER A 350 -5.59 35.50 -7.61
CA SER A 350 -4.56 36.51 -7.38
C SER A 350 -5.11 37.91 -7.08
N ASP A 351 -6.27 38.26 -7.63
CA ASP A 351 -6.91 39.56 -7.38
C ASP A 351 -7.65 39.56 -6.03
N LEU A 352 -8.30 38.45 -5.66
CA LEU A 352 -8.82 38.25 -4.31
C LEU A 352 -7.71 38.26 -3.25
N SER A 353 -6.54 37.67 -3.55
CA SER A 353 -5.36 37.71 -2.67
C SER A 353 -4.86 39.14 -2.40
N LYS A 354 -4.85 40.02 -3.42
CA LYS A 354 -4.54 41.45 -3.25
C LYS A 354 -5.59 42.15 -2.39
N LEU A 355 -6.86 41.84 -2.64
CA LEU A 355 -8.02 42.45 -1.97
C LEU A 355 -8.13 42.06 -0.48
N LEU A 356 -7.55 40.93 -0.06
CA LEU A 356 -7.36 40.58 1.36
C LEU A 356 -6.40 41.54 2.09
N LEU A 357 -5.47 42.17 1.37
CA LEU A 357 -4.47 43.12 1.91
C LEU A 357 -4.93 44.58 1.82
N GLN A 358 -6.17 44.83 1.37
CA GLN A 358 -6.74 46.17 1.21
C GLN A 358 -7.89 46.39 2.20
N GLU A 359 -7.88 47.54 2.88
CA GLU A 359 -9.00 47.97 3.75
C GLU A 359 -10.14 48.62 2.93
N GLU A 360 -9.88 48.98 1.67
CA GLU A 360 -10.85 49.60 0.76
C GLU A 360 -12.04 48.66 0.49
N PHE A 361 -13.26 49.19 0.56
CA PHE A 361 -14.52 48.44 0.40
C PHE A 361 -14.82 47.36 1.45
N SER A 362 -13.99 47.23 2.50
CA SER A 362 -14.34 46.39 3.66
C SER A 362 -15.60 46.93 4.36
N ASP A 363 -16.55 46.05 4.59
CA ASP A 363 -17.88 46.38 5.13
C ASP A 363 -18.23 45.58 6.40
N PHE A 364 -17.35 44.68 6.81
CA PHE A 364 -17.50 43.79 7.96
C PHE A 364 -16.18 43.69 8.74
N HIS A 365 -16.25 43.50 10.06
CA HIS A 365 -15.08 43.35 10.92
C HIS A 365 -15.09 42.02 11.67
N ILE A 366 -13.95 41.36 11.76
CA ILE A 366 -13.79 40.13 12.54
C ILE A 366 -12.78 40.39 13.67
N ILE A 367 -13.14 40.00 14.89
CA ILE A 367 -12.34 40.19 16.10
C ILE A 367 -12.01 38.81 16.68
N GLY A 368 -10.73 38.55 16.93
CA GLY A 368 -10.24 37.33 17.57
C GLY A 368 -9.79 37.56 19.00
N VAL A 369 -9.10 36.56 19.54
CA VAL A 369 -8.34 36.66 20.79
C VAL A 369 -6.88 36.96 20.46
N GLN A 370 -6.26 37.87 21.22
CA GLN A 370 -4.81 38.11 21.12
C GLN A 370 -4.01 36.85 21.50
N SER A 371 -2.91 36.59 20.82
CA SER A 371 -2.20 35.31 20.89
C SER A 371 -1.61 34.97 22.28
N ASP A 372 -1.32 33.68 22.46
CA ASP A 372 -0.75 33.03 23.67
C ASP A 372 -1.63 32.88 24.95
N GLN A 373 -2.92 33.24 24.94
CA GLN A 373 -3.84 32.91 26.06
C GLN A 373 -5.15 32.20 25.66
N ARG A 374 -5.03 31.00 25.05
CA ARG A 374 -6.14 30.04 24.96
C ARG A 374 -6.10 29.11 26.19
N PRO A 375 -7.13 29.06 27.07
CA PRO A 375 -7.22 27.98 28.07
C PRO A 375 -7.32 26.61 27.37
N SER A 376 -6.98 25.52 28.06
CA SER A 376 -6.92 24.18 27.42
C SER A 376 -8.25 23.85 26.71
N PRO A 377 -8.23 23.33 25.47
CA PRO A 377 -9.45 23.00 24.73
C PRO A 377 -10.35 22.01 25.48
N HIS A 378 -9.75 21.05 26.18
CA HIS A 378 -10.47 20.04 26.96
C HIS A 378 -11.22 20.61 28.18
N ALA A 379 -10.85 21.80 28.66
CA ALA A 379 -11.55 22.50 29.75
C ALA A 379 -12.96 23.02 29.37
N ARG A 380 -13.44 22.77 28.14
CA ARG A 380 -14.82 22.99 27.70
C ARG A 380 -15.63 21.71 27.46
N PHE A 381 -15.01 20.53 27.55
CA PHE A 381 -15.65 19.25 27.17
C PHE A 381 -15.73 18.23 28.31
N LEU A 382 -14.94 18.39 29.37
CA LEU A 382 -14.94 17.52 30.56
C LEU A 382 -15.65 18.18 31.75
N ASP A 383 -16.97 18.34 31.66
CA ASP A 383 -17.81 18.75 32.81
C ASP A 383 -18.89 17.70 33.10
N SER A 384 -18.45 16.63 33.77
CA SER A 384 -19.32 15.67 34.47
C SER A 384 -19.35 15.93 35.97
N THR A 385 -19.34 17.19 36.40
CA THR A 385 -19.77 17.66 37.74
C THR A 385 -20.26 19.14 37.64
N PRO A 386 -20.91 19.73 38.67
CA PRO A 386 -22.14 20.50 38.41
C PRO A 386 -22.01 22.03 38.38
N LEU A 387 -22.78 22.64 37.46
CA LEU A 387 -23.51 23.92 37.51
C LEU A 387 -22.80 25.25 37.84
N ASP A 388 -21.69 25.25 38.59
CA ASP A 388 -21.04 26.46 39.11
C ASP A 388 -19.72 26.82 38.40
N ALA A 389 -19.34 26.09 37.35
CA ALA A 389 -18.27 26.50 36.45
C ALA A 389 -18.71 27.79 35.70
N PRO A 390 -18.06 28.94 35.91
CA PRO A 390 -18.51 30.18 35.28
C PRO A 390 -18.28 30.10 33.77
N PHE A 391 -19.36 30.26 32.99
CA PHE A 391 -19.26 30.49 31.55
C PHE A 391 -18.30 31.66 31.30
N LEU A 392 -17.14 31.36 30.70
CA LEU A 392 -16.14 32.36 30.31
C LEU A 392 -16.74 33.29 29.25
N GLY A 393 -17.35 34.39 29.70
CA GLY A 393 -17.97 35.40 28.85
C GLY A 393 -16.94 36.14 28.01
N GLU A 394 -17.40 36.92 27.03
CA GLU A 394 -16.52 37.67 26.13
C GLU A 394 -15.53 38.59 26.87
N ASP A 395 -15.95 39.15 28.00
CA ASP A 395 -15.15 40.05 28.85
C ASP A 395 -13.92 39.36 29.48
N THR A 396 -13.84 38.03 29.41
CA THR A 396 -12.67 37.26 29.87
C THR A 396 -11.55 37.17 28.83
N PHE A 397 -11.79 37.57 27.58
CA PHE A 397 -10.84 37.44 26.49
C PHE A 397 -10.23 38.78 26.10
N ILE A 398 -8.90 38.81 25.93
CA ILE A 398 -8.21 39.99 25.36
C ILE A 398 -8.52 40.04 23.87
N LYS A 399 -9.52 40.84 23.50
CA LYS A 399 -9.97 41.03 22.12
C LYS A 399 -8.84 41.64 21.26
N SER A 400 -8.64 41.08 20.07
CA SER A 400 -7.61 41.53 19.13
C SER A 400 -7.93 42.90 18.54
N LYS A 401 -6.99 43.45 17.75
CA LYS A 401 -7.37 44.43 16.72
C LYS A 401 -8.41 43.79 15.78
N PRO A 402 -9.46 44.53 15.35
CA PRO A 402 -10.35 44.04 14.30
C PRO A 402 -9.61 43.84 12.98
N ILE A 403 -9.96 42.78 12.26
CA ILE A 403 -9.56 42.56 10.87
C ILE A 403 -10.70 43.06 9.96
N PRO A 404 -10.45 43.98 9.02
CA PRO A 404 -11.42 44.36 8.00
C PRO A 404 -11.64 43.20 7.01
N ALA A 405 -12.89 42.98 6.61
CA ALA A 405 -13.27 41.91 5.70
C ALA A 405 -14.46 42.29 4.81
N HIS A 406 -14.58 41.59 3.68
CA HIS A 406 -15.59 41.81 2.65
C HIS A 406 -16.71 40.79 2.78
N SER A 407 -17.90 41.24 3.24
CA SER A 407 -19.05 40.38 3.53
C SER A 407 -19.47 39.52 2.34
N ILE A 408 -19.33 40.03 1.11
CA ILE A 408 -19.64 39.31 -0.12
C ILE A 408 -18.78 38.04 -0.31
N ILE A 409 -17.49 38.09 0.07
CA ILE A 409 -16.59 36.92 0.00
C ILE A 409 -16.96 35.92 1.11
N LEU A 410 -17.24 36.41 2.32
CA LEU A 410 -17.67 35.56 3.43
C LEU A 410 -19.01 34.86 3.12
N LEU A 411 -19.99 35.57 2.55
CA LEU A 411 -21.26 35.00 2.09
C LEU A 411 -21.09 33.98 0.96
N ALA A 412 -20.12 34.19 0.05
CA ALA A 412 -19.84 33.29 -1.05
C ALA A 412 -19.10 32.01 -0.63
N ARG A 413 -18.09 32.13 0.25
CA ARG A 413 -17.12 31.07 0.55
C ARG A 413 -17.25 30.41 1.94
N TRP A 414 -17.96 31.02 2.90
CA TRP A 414 -18.08 30.51 4.27
C TRP A 414 -19.52 30.09 4.62
N PRO A 415 -19.85 28.77 4.66
CA PRO A 415 -21.22 28.30 4.89
C PRO A 415 -21.80 28.74 6.24
N HIS A 416 -20.97 28.80 7.29
CA HIS A 416 -21.38 29.30 8.61
C HIS A 416 -21.81 30.78 8.55
N PHE A 417 -21.05 31.64 7.88
CA PHE A 417 -21.38 33.06 7.74
C PHE A 417 -22.69 33.27 6.96
N ARG A 418 -22.89 32.49 5.88
CA ARG A 418 -24.16 32.50 5.13
C ARG A 418 -25.35 32.11 6.01
N ARG A 419 -25.20 31.08 6.85
CA ARG A 419 -26.22 30.67 7.84
C ARG A 419 -26.52 31.83 8.83
N MET A 420 -25.49 32.38 9.48
CA MET A 420 -25.59 33.50 10.44
C MET A 420 -26.25 34.76 9.86
N ALA A 421 -25.88 35.14 8.64
CA ALA A 421 -26.46 36.30 7.96
C ALA A 421 -27.94 36.06 7.58
N SER A 422 -28.28 34.85 7.13
CA SER A 422 -29.66 34.49 6.77
C SER A 422 -30.62 34.43 7.96
N SER A 423 -30.12 34.17 9.18
CA SER A 423 -30.91 34.21 10.42
C SER A 423 -30.99 35.59 11.07
N GLY A 424 -30.34 36.62 10.50
CA GLY A 424 -30.45 38.01 10.97
C GLY A 424 -29.82 38.28 12.34
N MET A 425 -28.86 37.45 12.76
CA MET A 425 -28.19 37.54 14.07
C MET A 425 -27.51 38.91 14.28
N SER A 426 -27.33 39.30 15.55
CA SER A 426 -26.77 40.57 16.01
C SER A 426 -25.52 41.02 15.24
N GLU A 427 -24.61 40.08 14.99
CA GLU A 427 -23.33 40.22 14.30
C GLU A 427 -23.50 40.74 12.86
N THR A 428 -24.62 40.40 12.21
CA THR A 428 -25.02 40.89 10.88
C THR A 428 -25.49 42.35 10.94
N GLN A 429 -26.05 42.77 12.07
CA GLN A 429 -26.58 44.12 12.29
C GLN A 429 -25.49 45.09 12.76
N THR A 430 -24.59 44.63 13.65
CA THR A 430 -23.42 45.39 14.12
C THR A 430 -22.27 45.41 13.11
N ARG A 431 -22.26 44.49 12.14
CA ARG A 431 -21.17 44.24 11.18
C ARG A 431 -19.85 43.83 11.85
N THR A 432 -19.96 43.15 12.99
CA THR A 432 -18.84 42.67 13.80
C THR A 432 -19.07 41.23 14.24
N LEU A 433 -18.15 40.32 13.90
CA LEU A 433 -18.14 38.96 14.44
C LEU A 433 -16.98 38.80 15.43
N PHE A 434 -17.28 38.38 16.66
CA PHE A 434 -16.26 37.92 17.60
C PHE A 434 -16.08 36.41 17.46
N ILE A 435 -14.84 35.97 17.33
CA ILE A 435 -14.45 34.56 17.31
C ILE A 435 -13.53 34.32 18.52
N PRO A 436 -13.87 33.41 19.45
CA PRO A 436 -13.12 33.19 20.68
C PRO A 436 -11.86 32.33 20.47
N GLU A 437 -11.10 32.60 19.40
CA GLU A 437 -9.92 31.85 18.96
C GLU A 437 -8.74 32.78 18.60
N PRO A 438 -7.49 32.29 18.59
CA PRO A 438 -6.32 33.10 18.30
C PRO A 438 -6.39 33.82 16.95
N ILE A 439 -6.03 35.09 16.94
CA ILE A 439 -6.11 35.96 15.74
C ILE A 439 -5.35 35.40 14.54
N ASP A 440 -4.21 34.73 14.76
CA ASP A 440 -3.40 34.11 13.70
C ASP A 440 -4.17 33.01 12.95
N TRP A 441 -5.04 32.26 13.64
CA TRP A 441 -5.86 31.21 13.03
C TRP A 441 -6.99 31.84 12.19
N ILE A 442 -7.53 32.97 12.63
CA ILE A 442 -8.55 33.72 11.89
C ILE A 442 -7.95 34.35 10.64
N CYS A 443 -6.72 34.88 10.72
CA CYS A 443 -5.97 35.35 9.55
C CYS A 443 -5.79 34.24 8.49
N GLY A 444 -5.39 33.03 8.90
CA GLY A 444 -5.23 31.91 7.96
C GLY A 444 -6.55 31.37 7.40
N LEU A 445 -7.65 31.46 8.16
CA LEU A 445 -8.99 31.13 7.68
C LEU A 445 -9.45 32.13 6.62
N LEU A 446 -9.16 33.42 6.82
CA LEU A 446 -9.42 34.47 5.83
C LEU A 446 -8.52 34.33 4.59
N GLU A 447 -7.24 33.99 4.77
CA GLU A 447 -6.34 33.65 3.66
C GLU A 447 -6.94 32.55 2.78
N TYR A 448 -7.39 31.44 3.37
CA TYR A 448 -8.07 30.36 2.65
C TYR A 448 -9.37 30.83 1.97
N LEU A 449 -10.24 31.57 2.68
CA LEU A 449 -11.52 32.03 2.14
C LEU A 449 -11.38 32.96 0.91
N TYR A 450 -10.23 33.65 0.77
CA TYR A 450 -9.95 34.53 -0.36
C TYR A 450 -9.09 33.85 -1.45
N THR A 451 -8.21 32.91 -1.08
CA THR A 451 -7.17 32.37 -1.99
C THR A 451 -7.28 30.88 -2.33
N ASP A 452 -8.16 30.12 -1.67
CA ASP A 452 -8.23 28.65 -1.73
C ASP A 452 -6.94 27.93 -1.28
N ASN A 453 -6.03 28.63 -0.59
CA ASN A 453 -4.71 28.12 -0.21
C ASN A 453 -4.33 28.50 1.23
N VAL A 454 -3.27 27.89 1.77
CA VAL A 454 -2.75 28.10 3.13
C VAL A 454 -1.22 28.25 3.05
N SER A 455 -0.71 29.48 2.99
CA SER A 455 0.73 29.75 2.81
C SER A 455 1.57 29.57 4.08
N THR A 456 0.93 29.40 5.24
CA THR A 456 1.62 29.40 6.53
C THR A 456 2.49 28.15 6.77
N LYS A 457 3.68 28.41 7.31
CA LYS A 457 4.66 27.39 7.73
C LYS A 457 4.71 27.21 9.25
N ASP A 458 3.84 27.87 10.02
CA ASP A 458 3.69 27.59 11.44
C ASP A 458 2.65 26.48 11.68
N ILE A 459 3.13 25.35 12.19
CA ILE A 459 2.30 24.22 12.60
C ILE A 459 1.23 24.62 13.63
N ASN A 460 1.47 25.62 14.47
CA ASN A 460 0.54 26.02 15.52
C ASN A 460 -0.62 26.87 14.95
N GLN A 461 -0.41 27.50 13.79
CA GLN A 461 -1.46 28.06 12.94
C GLN A 461 -2.16 26.95 12.13
N VAL A 462 -1.43 26.10 11.40
CA VAL A 462 -2.01 25.01 10.56
C VAL A 462 -2.89 24.05 11.36
N THR A 463 -2.42 23.54 12.50
CA THR A 463 -3.24 22.67 13.37
C THR A 463 -4.34 23.44 14.12
N GLY A 464 -4.30 24.77 14.12
CA GLY A 464 -5.41 25.62 14.56
C GLY A 464 -6.49 25.74 13.48
N LEU A 465 -6.08 25.96 12.23
CA LEU A 465 -6.94 25.94 11.05
C LEU A 465 -7.67 24.60 10.89
N LEU A 466 -7.01 23.48 11.20
CA LEU A 466 -7.63 22.15 11.23
C LEU A 466 -8.83 22.05 12.20
N ILE A 467 -8.75 22.73 13.35
CA ILE A 467 -9.88 22.83 14.29
C ILE A 467 -10.98 23.71 13.67
N LEU A 468 -10.61 24.87 13.10
CA LEU A 468 -11.57 25.79 12.48
C LEU A 468 -12.28 25.16 11.26
N SER A 469 -11.61 24.31 10.47
CA SER A 469 -12.22 23.64 9.32
C SER A 469 -13.34 22.66 9.74
N ASN A 470 -13.18 21.99 10.88
CA ASN A 470 -14.21 21.11 11.43
C ASN A 470 -15.34 21.92 12.08
N VAL A 471 -15.00 22.92 12.92
CA VAL A 471 -15.98 23.80 13.59
C VAL A 471 -16.85 24.57 12.58
N TYR A 472 -16.31 24.93 11.41
CA TYR A 472 -17.01 25.73 10.40
C TYR A 472 -17.47 24.96 9.15
N ASP A 473 -17.31 23.63 9.10
CA ASP A 473 -17.83 22.80 7.99
C ASP A 473 -17.17 23.18 6.65
N LEU A 474 -15.83 23.13 6.61
CA LEU A 474 -14.95 23.53 5.49
C LEU A 474 -13.97 22.39 5.09
N PRO A 475 -14.42 21.35 4.35
CA PRO A 475 -13.60 20.17 4.04
C PRO A 475 -12.33 20.48 3.24
N GLY A 476 -12.36 21.40 2.26
CA GLY A 476 -11.16 21.78 1.50
C GLY A 476 -10.02 22.33 2.37
N LEU A 477 -10.37 23.10 3.42
CA LEU A 477 -9.38 23.59 4.40
C LEU A 477 -8.84 22.46 5.28
N ARG A 478 -9.66 21.45 5.64
CA ARG A 478 -9.23 20.24 6.37
C ARG A 478 -8.17 19.50 5.57
N SER A 479 -8.44 19.14 4.31
CA SER A 479 -7.51 18.39 3.46
C SER A 479 -6.21 19.16 3.22
N LEU A 480 -6.27 20.48 2.98
CA LEU A 480 -5.08 21.34 2.90
C LEU A 480 -4.28 21.37 4.21
N CYS A 481 -4.93 21.48 5.37
CA CYS A 481 -4.23 21.49 6.66
C CYS A 481 -3.53 20.14 6.93
N ILE A 482 -4.16 19.02 6.61
CA ILE A 482 -3.58 17.68 6.73
C ILE A 482 -2.36 17.56 5.79
N GLN A 483 -2.48 17.96 4.52
CA GLN A 483 -1.37 17.98 3.56
C GLN A 483 -0.21 18.89 4.03
N CYS A 484 -0.50 20.06 4.60
CA CYS A 484 0.50 20.97 5.18
C CYS A 484 1.21 20.39 6.42
N ILE A 485 0.59 19.46 7.16
CA ILE A 485 1.21 18.77 8.30
C ILE A 485 2.15 17.67 7.80
N TYR A 486 1.69 16.78 6.90
CA TYR A 486 2.51 15.70 6.35
C TYR A 486 3.73 16.23 5.57
N SER A 487 3.53 17.20 4.67
CA SER A 487 4.61 17.80 3.87
C SER A 487 5.67 18.54 4.69
N GLN A 488 5.37 18.91 5.94
CA GLN A 488 6.36 19.45 6.89
C GLN A 488 7.07 18.38 7.72
N GLY A 489 6.48 17.19 7.88
CA GLY A 489 6.97 16.09 8.71
C GLY A 489 6.79 16.31 10.22
N PHE A 490 6.55 15.22 10.95
CA PHE A 490 6.45 15.22 12.41
C PHE A 490 7.78 15.62 13.06
N LYS A 491 7.70 16.48 14.09
CA LYS A 491 8.87 17.06 14.78
C LYS A 491 8.65 17.02 16.29
N ILE A 492 9.67 16.61 17.04
CA ILE A 492 9.62 16.43 18.51
C ILE A 492 9.05 17.67 19.24
N LYS A 493 9.40 18.87 18.78
CA LYS A 493 8.93 20.15 19.36
C LYS A 493 7.47 20.51 19.06
N ASN A 494 6.77 19.72 18.26
CA ASN A 494 5.45 20.01 17.68
C ASN A 494 4.44 18.85 17.79
N VAL A 495 4.91 17.60 17.83
CA VAL A 495 4.07 16.41 17.61
C VAL A 495 2.92 16.27 18.61
N LEU A 496 3.12 16.59 19.89
CA LEU A 496 2.05 16.57 20.90
C LEU A 496 0.91 17.55 20.58
N LYS A 497 1.23 18.74 20.01
CA LYS A 497 0.23 19.70 19.52
C LYS A 497 -0.49 19.23 18.25
N ILE A 498 0.13 18.38 17.44
CA ILE A 498 -0.54 17.77 16.28
C ILE A 498 -1.52 16.70 16.79
N TRP A 499 -1.02 15.77 17.61
CA TRP A 499 -1.78 14.67 18.20
C TRP A 499 -3.05 15.15 18.94
N SER A 500 -2.94 16.06 19.91
CA SER A 500 -4.11 16.45 20.72
C SER A 500 -5.15 17.25 19.95
N ARG A 501 -4.73 17.97 18.90
CA ARG A 501 -5.65 18.69 18.01
C ARG A 501 -6.30 17.77 16.98
N ALA A 502 -5.57 16.77 16.49
CA ALA A 502 -6.12 15.72 15.63
C ALA A 502 -7.21 14.92 16.35
N LYS A 503 -6.96 14.47 17.59
CA LYS A 503 -7.99 13.80 18.42
C LYS A 503 -9.21 14.68 18.71
N LEU A 504 -9.01 15.97 19.00
CA LEU A 504 -10.12 16.92 19.22
C LEU A 504 -10.98 17.16 17.96
N VAL A 505 -10.42 16.93 16.77
CA VAL A 505 -11.14 17.06 15.49
C VAL A 505 -11.77 15.74 15.04
N GLY A 506 -11.24 14.59 15.46
CA GLY A 506 -11.61 13.27 14.95
C GLY A 506 -10.77 12.84 13.74
N GLU A 507 -9.54 13.36 13.58
CA GLU A 507 -8.60 12.91 12.55
C GLU A 507 -7.81 11.70 13.04
N ASP A 508 -8.45 10.53 13.14
CA ASP A 508 -7.82 9.37 13.80
C ASP A 508 -6.53 8.89 13.13
N VAL A 509 -6.41 8.91 11.80
CA VAL A 509 -5.15 8.53 11.11
C VAL A 509 -4.03 9.51 11.41
N LEU A 510 -4.31 10.82 11.41
CA LEU A 510 -3.32 11.85 11.74
C LEU A 510 -2.91 11.79 13.22
N ALA A 511 -3.86 11.51 14.10
CA ALA A 511 -3.60 11.31 15.52
C ALA A 511 -2.75 10.04 15.75
N HIS A 512 -3.08 8.94 15.08
CA HIS A 512 -2.35 7.68 15.12
C HIS A 512 -0.89 7.85 14.73
N ASN A 513 -0.63 8.37 13.53
CA ASN A 513 0.74 8.62 13.06
C ASN A 513 1.53 9.57 13.99
N ALA A 514 0.84 10.54 14.61
CA ALA A 514 1.44 11.42 15.61
C ALA A 514 1.72 10.72 16.95
N SER A 515 0.91 9.75 17.39
CA SER A 515 1.16 8.96 18.61
C SER A 515 2.30 7.95 18.37
N THR A 516 2.32 7.24 17.24
CA THR A 516 3.44 6.37 16.83
C THR A 516 4.77 7.14 16.82
N PHE A 517 4.81 8.34 16.23
CA PHE A 517 6.01 9.19 16.28
C PHE A 517 6.37 9.64 17.71
N CYS A 518 5.37 9.90 18.57
CA CYS A 518 5.60 10.20 19.98
C CYS A 518 6.30 9.04 20.70
N PHE A 519 5.85 7.80 20.51
CA PHE A 519 6.42 6.63 21.19
C PHE A 519 7.81 6.28 20.66
N TYR A 520 8.02 6.31 19.34
CA TYR A 520 9.36 6.12 18.75
C TYR A 520 10.39 7.15 19.25
N ASN A 521 9.95 8.36 19.60
CA ASN A 521 10.80 9.41 20.19
C ASN A 521 10.57 9.64 21.70
N TRP A 522 9.95 8.70 22.43
CA TRP A 522 9.39 8.94 23.76
C TRP A 522 10.35 9.63 24.74
N GLY A 523 11.57 9.09 24.89
CA GLY A 523 12.61 9.63 25.77
C GLY A 523 13.13 11.05 25.43
N LYS A 524 12.77 11.58 24.25
CA LYS A 524 12.95 12.99 23.85
C LYS A 524 11.66 13.79 24.08
N VAL A 525 10.50 13.22 23.73
CA VAL A 525 9.17 13.85 23.84
C VAL A 525 8.81 14.18 25.29
N VAL A 526 9.02 13.26 26.24
CA VAL A 526 8.72 13.48 27.68
C VAL A 526 9.55 14.58 28.34
N LYS A 527 10.64 15.01 27.69
CA LYS A 527 11.53 16.10 28.16
C LYS A 527 11.13 17.47 27.61
N THR A 528 10.14 17.54 26.71
CA THR A 528 9.65 18.81 26.14
C THR A 528 8.84 19.60 27.16
N LYS A 529 8.72 20.92 26.95
CA LYS A 529 7.75 21.75 27.69
C LYS A 529 6.32 21.28 27.44
N GLN A 530 5.96 21.02 26.18
CA GLN A 530 4.61 20.58 25.79
C GLN A 530 4.13 19.32 26.51
N PHE A 531 5.02 18.36 26.82
CA PHE A 531 4.64 17.19 27.63
C PHE A 531 4.40 17.52 29.10
N ARG A 532 5.17 18.46 29.68
CA ARG A 532 5.00 18.94 31.06
C ARG A 532 3.72 19.77 31.22
N ASP A 533 3.39 20.54 30.20
CA ASP A 533 2.26 21.46 30.16
C ASP A 533 0.95 20.76 29.71
N LEU A 534 1.00 19.44 29.47
CA LEU A 534 -0.12 18.62 29.01
C LEU A 534 -1.12 18.33 30.14
N PRO A 535 -2.45 18.46 29.92
CA PRO A 535 -3.46 18.03 30.89
C PRO A 535 -3.37 16.55 31.25
N LYS A 536 -3.81 16.19 32.45
CA LYS A 536 -3.79 14.79 32.94
C LYS A 536 -4.58 13.85 32.03
N ASP A 537 -5.73 14.30 31.55
CA ASP A 537 -6.65 13.50 30.75
C ASP A 537 -6.10 13.30 29.34
N GLU A 538 -5.45 14.33 28.76
CA GLU A 538 -4.67 14.20 27.52
C GLU A 538 -3.48 13.23 27.70
N LEU A 539 -2.80 13.24 28.86
CA LEU A 539 -1.72 12.28 29.14
C LEU A 539 -2.25 10.85 29.26
N VAL A 540 -3.39 10.63 29.90
CA VAL A 540 -4.04 9.30 30.00
C VAL A 540 -4.49 8.82 28.62
N MET A 541 -5.14 9.67 27.82
CA MET A 541 -5.53 9.33 26.44
C MET A 541 -4.31 8.98 25.59
N LEU A 542 -3.21 9.73 25.68
CA LEU A 542 -1.98 9.41 24.96
C LEU A 542 -1.44 8.03 25.37
N CYS A 543 -1.44 7.69 26.66
CA CYS A 543 -1.04 6.35 27.12
C CYS A 543 -2.01 5.23 26.69
N GLN A 544 -3.24 5.53 26.29
CA GLN A 544 -4.23 4.56 25.77
C GLN A 544 -4.16 4.34 24.25
N GLU A 545 -3.39 5.15 23.53
CA GLU A 545 -3.07 4.91 22.12
C GLU A 545 -2.08 3.73 21.95
N VAL A 546 -1.30 3.43 23.00
CA VAL A 546 -0.35 2.31 23.07
C VAL A 546 -1.11 0.96 23.06
N GLU A 547 -0.57 -0.03 22.37
CA GLU A 547 -1.16 -1.38 22.30
C GLU A 547 -0.81 -2.20 23.56
N HIS A 548 -1.67 -3.18 23.89
CA HIS A 548 -1.51 -3.99 25.10
C HIS A 548 -0.18 -4.76 25.15
N ASP A 549 0.36 -5.16 24.00
CA ASP A 549 1.60 -5.93 23.87
C ASP A 549 2.84 -5.06 23.60
N SER A 550 2.71 -3.72 23.63
CA SER A 550 3.82 -2.79 23.36
C SER A 550 4.93 -2.85 24.42
N VAL A 551 6.14 -3.25 24.01
CA VAL A 551 7.32 -3.37 24.89
C VAL A 551 8.23 -2.13 24.79
N ILE A 552 8.82 -1.70 25.93
CA ILE A 552 9.85 -0.66 25.95
C ILE A 552 11.17 -1.22 25.40
N VAL A 553 11.39 -1.09 24.09
CA VAL A 553 12.63 -1.51 23.43
C VAL A 553 13.81 -0.64 23.89
N ASN A 554 14.89 -1.28 24.33
CA ASN A 554 16.06 -0.59 24.84
C ASN A 554 17.00 -0.19 23.67
N ASN A 555 17.32 1.10 23.58
CA ASN A 555 17.86 1.73 22.35
C ASN A 555 19.37 1.48 22.10
N LYS A 556 19.83 0.25 22.36
CA LYS A 556 21.17 -0.26 21.99
C LYS A 556 21.12 -1.23 20.80
N ASN A 557 19.95 -1.81 20.51
CA ASN A 557 19.80 -2.87 19.50
C ASN A 557 19.24 -2.37 18.15
N LEU A 558 18.89 -1.07 18.04
CA LEU A 558 18.36 -0.47 16.81
C LEU A 558 19.46 -0.13 15.79
N ASN A 559 20.73 -0.18 16.19
CA ASN A 559 21.86 -0.19 15.25
C ASN A 559 22.29 -1.65 15.01
N ALA A 560 21.70 -2.29 14.01
CA ALA A 560 22.06 -3.60 13.42
C ALA A 560 22.22 -4.81 14.38
N GLY A 561 21.40 -5.85 14.17
CA GLY A 561 21.78 -7.23 14.55
C GLY A 561 21.01 -7.92 15.68
N GLN A 562 19.82 -7.44 16.09
CA GLN A 562 18.88 -8.26 16.90
C GLN A 562 17.44 -8.26 16.37
N PHE A 563 17.30 -8.35 15.04
CA PHE A 563 16.33 -9.28 14.47
C PHE A 563 17.04 -10.64 14.36
N MET A 564 16.33 -11.76 14.55
CA MET A 564 16.93 -13.07 14.24
C MET A 564 17.23 -13.12 12.74
N SER A 565 18.44 -13.54 12.38
CA SER A 565 18.87 -13.54 10.98
C SER A 565 17.98 -14.46 10.15
N ILE A 566 17.12 -13.90 9.31
CA ILE A 566 16.28 -14.65 8.37
C ILE A 566 17.17 -15.50 7.43
N HIS A 567 18.42 -15.08 7.22
CA HIS A 567 19.45 -15.83 6.49
C HIS A 567 19.76 -17.23 7.10
N ASP A 568 19.68 -17.40 8.42
CA ASP A 568 19.87 -18.70 9.10
C ASP A 568 18.62 -19.59 9.04
N THR A 569 17.45 -19.00 8.79
CA THR A 569 16.16 -19.71 8.68
C THR A 569 15.87 -20.11 7.24
N LEU A 570 16.14 -19.22 6.27
CA LEU A 570 16.03 -19.51 4.83
C LEU A 570 16.94 -20.66 4.42
N GLN A 571 18.19 -20.72 4.91
CA GLN A 571 19.05 -21.88 4.65
C GLN A 571 18.49 -23.19 5.22
N ARG A 572 17.70 -23.15 6.31
CA ARG A 572 17.08 -24.35 6.90
C ARG A 572 15.82 -24.82 6.15
N GLN A 573 15.09 -23.92 5.49
CA GLN A 573 13.96 -24.28 4.64
C GLN A 573 14.37 -24.59 3.18
N GLN A 574 15.37 -23.91 2.63
CA GLN A 574 15.97 -24.27 1.33
C GLN A 574 16.65 -25.65 1.39
N ALA A 575 17.19 -26.06 2.55
CA ALA A 575 17.65 -27.43 2.77
C ALA A 575 16.53 -28.51 2.74
N ALA A 576 15.25 -28.11 2.78
CA ALA A 576 14.11 -29.02 2.63
C ALA A 576 13.61 -29.15 1.17
N TYR A 577 13.98 -28.21 0.29
CA TYR A 577 13.61 -28.18 -1.13
C TYR A 577 14.82 -28.04 -2.06
N GLY A 578 15.79 -28.95 -1.88
CA GLY A 578 16.73 -29.34 -2.92
C GLY A 578 16.15 -30.47 -3.81
N PRO A 579 16.57 -30.61 -5.07
CA PRO A 579 15.82 -31.40 -6.06
C PRO A 579 15.84 -32.91 -5.76
N SER A 580 14.65 -33.47 -5.51
CA SER A 580 14.38 -34.91 -5.36
C SER A 580 14.37 -35.68 -6.70
N GLY A 581 15.17 -35.24 -7.66
CA GLY A 581 15.42 -35.97 -8.89
C GLY A 581 16.40 -37.11 -8.68
N ASN A 582 15.91 -38.32 -8.37
CA ASN A 582 16.63 -39.57 -8.68
C ASN A 582 15.78 -40.85 -8.55
N GLN A 583 15.42 -41.43 -9.70
CA GLN A 583 16.02 -42.72 -10.04
C GLN A 583 17.27 -42.39 -10.88
N TYR A 584 18.44 -42.99 -10.67
CA TYR A 584 18.66 -44.39 -10.32
C TYR A 584 19.66 -44.61 -9.17
N GLY A 585 19.47 -45.70 -8.43
CA GLY A 585 20.50 -46.27 -7.57
C GLY A 585 21.28 -47.41 -8.26
N PHE A 586 22.60 -47.32 -8.23
CA PHE A 586 23.52 -48.47 -8.19
C PHE A 586 24.49 -48.20 -7.01
N GLY A 587 24.86 -49.17 -6.16
CA GLY A 587 24.39 -50.55 -6.06
C GLY A 587 25.38 -51.44 -5.29
N SER A 588 24.87 -52.44 -4.56
CA SER A 588 25.61 -53.44 -3.78
C SER A 588 26.27 -53.00 -2.46
N SER A 589 26.41 -53.97 -1.55
CA SER A 589 27.29 -53.99 -0.35
C SER A 589 26.96 -52.97 0.76
N GLY A 590 26.74 -53.35 2.02
CA GLY A 590 26.76 -54.68 2.66
C GLY A 590 27.27 -54.56 4.11
N VAL A 591 26.77 -55.40 5.03
CA VAL A 591 26.93 -55.26 6.50
C VAL A 591 26.12 -54.05 7.04
N GLY A 592 25.42 -54.10 8.18
CA GLY A 592 25.20 -55.18 9.15
C GLY A 592 25.24 -54.63 10.59
N LEU A 593 24.47 -55.25 11.51
CA LEU A 593 24.13 -54.71 12.85
C LEU A 593 23.17 -53.50 12.79
N GLY A 594 21.97 -53.47 13.37
CA GLY A 594 21.20 -54.54 14.02
C GLY A 594 21.01 -54.35 15.53
N TYR A 595 19.87 -53.79 15.93
CA TYR A 595 19.29 -53.94 17.27
C TYR A 595 17.76 -54.05 17.16
N SER A 596 17.16 -54.94 17.95
CA SER A 596 15.73 -55.27 17.92
C SER A 596 14.95 -54.45 18.96
N PRO A 597 13.68 -54.08 18.73
CA PRO A 597 12.87 -53.32 19.69
C PRO A 597 12.42 -54.17 20.89
N LYS A 598 11.94 -53.50 21.94
CA LYS A 598 11.24 -54.16 23.05
C LYS A 598 9.79 -54.48 22.66
N THR A 599 9.34 -55.66 23.04
CA THR A 599 8.00 -56.21 22.83
C THR A 599 6.98 -55.67 23.84
N GLY A 600 5.70 -55.66 23.46
CA GLY A 600 4.59 -55.26 24.32
C GLY A 600 3.21 -55.60 23.76
N ASN A 601 2.98 -56.87 23.36
CA ASN A 601 1.62 -57.40 23.20
C ASN A 601 1.04 -57.74 24.57
N GLU A 602 -0.27 -57.56 24.73
CA GLU A 602 -1.14 -58.60 25.27
C GLU A 602 -2.57 -58.40 24.71
N ASP A 603 -3.19 -59.50 24.30
CA ASP A 603 -4.46 -59.53 23.54
C ASP A 603 -5.69 -59.69 24.46
N LEU A 604 -6.89 -59.44 23.90
CA LEU A 604 -8.25 -59.98 24.23
C LEU A 604 -9.33 -58.98 23.73
N GLY A 605 -10.39 -59.36 23.00
CA GLY A 605 -10.74 -60.64 22.36
C GLY A 605 -12.27 -60.79 22.16
N ASP A 606 -12.71 -60.98 20.90
CA ASP A 606 -14.01 -61.52 20.42
C ASP A 606 -15.33 -60.85 20.91
N GLU A 607 -16.55 -61.00 20.37
CA GLU A 607 -17.14 -61.53 19.09
C GLU A 607 -17.89 -60.32 18.43
N GLU A 608 -18.54 -60.27 17.25
CA GLU A 608 -18.98 -61.15 16.13
C GLU A 608 -19.11 -60.17 14.88
N SER A 609 -19.71 -60.34 13.68
CA SER A 609 -20.48 -61.34 12.90
C SER A 609 -20.60 -60.84 11.42
N SER A 610 -20.74 -61.74 10.43
CA SER A 610 -21.23 -61.51 9.03
C SER A 610 -20.53 -60.51 8.07
N ASP A 611 -20.48 -60.69 6.74
CA ASP A 611 -20.55 -61.90 5.90
C ASP A 611 -19.96 -61.65 4.49
N GLU A 612 -19.53 -62.73 3.84
CA GLU A 612 -19.41 -63.01 2.37
C GLU A 612 -19.07 -61.86 1.36
N SER A 613 -17.89 -61.85 0.71
CA SER A 613 -17.50 -62.63 -0.52
C SER A 613 -17.59 -61.77 -1.82
N ASP A 614 -16.90 -62.01 -2.96
CA ASP A 614 -15.78 -62.87 -3.37
C ASP A 614 -15.13 -62.30 -4.68
N HIS A 615 -14.06 -62.95 -5.17
CA HIS A 615 -13.48 -62.96 -6.53
C HIS A 615 -12.62 -61.75 -6.96
N THR A 616 -11.34 -61.80 -7.35
CA THR A 616 -10.27 -62.80 -7.67
C THR A 616 -9.72 -62.77 -9.12
N HIS A 617 -8.40 -62.52 -9.19
CA HIS A 617 -7.38 -63.13 -10.08
C HIS A 617 -7.46 -63.14 -11.63
N ARG A 618 -6.53 -62.41 -12.28
CA ARG A 618 -5.45 -62.84 -13.24
C ARG A 618 -5.07 -61.67 -14.17
N SER A 619 -3.83 -61.28 -14.47
CA SER A 619 -2.44 -61.82 -14.39
C SER A 619 -1.89 -62.56 -15.63
N SER A 620 -0.59 -62.32 -15.90
CA SER A 620 0.32 -62.96 -16.89
C SER A 620 0.22 -62.49 -18.36
N ARG A 621 1.29 -62.50 -19.21
CA ARG A 621 2.78 -62.61 -19.04
C ARG A 621 3.47 -62.40 -20.42
N PHE A 622 4.83 -62.35 -20.42
CA PHE A 622 5.75 -62.63 -21.57
C PHE A 622 5.87 -61.57 -22.69
N ALA A 623 7.00 -61.40 -23.40
CA ALA A 623 8.38 -61.93 -23.24
C ALA A 623 9.44 -61.07 -23.96
N THR A 624 10.73 -61.25 -23.63
CA THR A 624 11.90 -60.86 -24.43
C THR A 624 12.42 -62.07 -25.25
N PRO A 625 13.35 -61.90 -26.23
CA PRO A 625 14.77 -62.19 -25.93
C PRO A 625 15.86 -61.50 -26.81
N GLN A 626 17.13 -61.61 -26.36
CA GLN A 626 18.42 -61.63 -27.13
C GLN A 626 18.88 -60.34 -27.88
N ALA A 627 20.13 -59.81 -27.81
CA ALA A 627 21.53 -60.33 -27.83
C ALA A 627 22.18 -60.18 -29.25
N SER A 628 23.48 -59.88 -29.48
CA SER A 628 24.68 -59.60 -28.64
C SER A 628 25.89 -59.12 -29.54
N VAL A 629 27.15 -59.12 -29.02
CA VAL A 629 28.47 -59.22 -29.75
C VAL A 629 29.35 -57.94 -29.99
N TYR A 630 30.28 -57.68 -29.04
CA TYR A 630 31.76 -57.56 -29.15
C TYR A 630 32.55 -56.46 -29.96
N LEU A 631 33.82 -56.27 -29.49
CA LEU A 631 34.98 -55.52 -30.06
C LEU A 631 34.93 -53.96 -29.96
N GLY A 632 36.05 -53.21 -29.84
CA GLY A 632 37.47 -53.56 -29.66
C GLY A 632 38.38 -52.31 -29.47
N ASN A 633 39.55 -52.46 -28.84
CA ASN A 633 40.58 -51.42 -28.53
C ASN A 633 41.68 -51.40 -29.66
N PRO A 634 42.76 -50.56 -29.72
CA PRO A 634 43.21 -49.46 -28.83
C PRO A 634 44.02 -48.25 -29.46
N GLN A 635 44.49 -47.31 -28.60
CA GLN A 635 45.82 -46.61 -28.56
C GLN A 635 46.30 -45.47 -29.53
N ILE A 636 46.96 -44.48 -28.88
CA ILE A 636 48.11 -43.61 -29.30
C ILE A 636 47.91 -42.40 -30.25
N GLY A 637 48.41 -41.23 -29.81
CA GLY A 637 48.74 -40.02 -30.57
C GLY A 637 49.31 -38.92 -29.65
N MET A 638 50.32 -38.13 -30.06
CA MET A 638 51.08 -37.23 -29.15
C MET A 638 51.53 -35.93 -29.87
N ASN A 639 51.82 -34.86 -29.09
CA ASN A 639 52.53 -33.61 -29.47
C ASN A 639 51.76 -32.59 -30.37
N SER A 640 51.98 -31.26 -30.31
CA SER A 640 52.93 -30.43 -29.52
C SER A 640 52.65 -28.90 -29.57
N LEU A 641 53.16 -28.16 -28.56
CA LEU A 641 53.66 -26.75 -28.55
C LEU A 641 52.68 -25.55 -28.69
N GLY A 642 52.93 -24.49 -27.89
CA GLY A 642 52.33 -23.15 -28.00
C GLY A 642 52.51 -22.28 -26.73
N GLU A 643 53.24 -21.18 -26.84
CA GLU A 643 53.66 -20.19 -25.81
C GLU A 643 52.47 -19.61 -24.98
N ARG A 644 52.53 -19.43 -23.65
CA ARG A 644 53.28 -18.44 -22.81
C ARG A 644 52.94 -16.96 -23.08
N ASN A 645 52.39 -16.27 -22.06
CA ASN A 645 53.02 -15.12 -21.39
C ASN A 645 52.15 -14.56 -20.23
N ASP A 646 52.74 -14.56 -19.03
CA ASP A 646 52.47 -13.66 -17.89
C ASP A 646 53.23 -12.30 -18.13
N PRO A 647 53.17 -11.21 -17.30
CA PRO A 647 52.88 -11.21 -15.86
C PRO A 647 52.23 -9.95 -15.19
N ASP A 648 52.02 -10.10 -13.87
CA ASP A 648 52.08 -9.16 -12.72
C ASP A 648 51.56 -7.70 -12.77
N GLU A 649 50.65 -7.38 -11.82
CA GLU A 649 50.53 -6.10 -11.05
C GLU A 649 49.76 -6.46 -9.74
N GLU A 650 50.47 -6.70 -8.63
CA GLU A 650 50.81 -5.78 -7.51
C GLU A 650 49.74 -5.67 -6.40
N ASP A 651 50.06 -6.27 -5.24
CA ASP A 651 49.35 -6.08 -3.96
C ASP A 651 49.74 -4.75 -3.29
N LEU A 652 48.82 -4.11 -2.57
CA LEU A 652 49.14 -3.08 -1.57
C LEU A 652 48.35 -3.28 -0.27
N GLU A 653 49.08 -3.20 0.84
CA GLU A 653 48.59 -3.21 2.21
C GLU A 653 48.24 -1.77 2.66
N ASP A 654 47.31 -1.62 3.61
CA ASP A 654 47.08 -0.36 4.35
C ASP A 654 46.88 -0.68 5.84
N GLU A 655 47.65 -0.03 6.73
CA GLU A 655 47.48 -0.03 8.19
C GLU A 655 47.06 1.38 8.69
N ASP A 656 46.28 1.40 9.78
CA ASP A 656 46.07 2.50 10.74
C ASP A 656 45.95 3.97 10.26
N LEU A 657 44.74 4.54 10.39
CA LEU A 657 44.49 5.77 11.20
C LEU A 657 43.01 6.03 11.54
#